data_AF-A0AAV6C8V9-F1
#
_entry.id   AF-A0AAV6C8V9-F1
#
_cell.length_a   1.000
_cell.length_b   1.000
_cell.length_c   1.000
_cell.angle_alpha   90.00
_cell.angle_beta   90.00
_cell.angle_gamma   90.00
#
_symmetry.space_group_name_H-M   'P 1'
#
loop_
_entity.id
_entity.type
_entity.pdbx_description
1 polymer ?
#
loop_
_entity_poly.entity_id
_entity_poly.type
_entity_poly.pdbx_seq_one_letter_code
_entity_poly.pdbx_strand_id
1 'polypeptide(L)'
;MELRDRDLISIQQAREMAAQAAAAQKQFATFSQKQVDAVVEACASAALEAAETLARAAVEETGYGNVPDKIMKNRFGAVDVLHAIRGMRTVGLLREDKDAAIFEYASPVGVVAAIIPSTNPTSTAIYKTLISLKAGNAIVLSPHPSAIKCICQAASVMERAALSAGAPDGLIRCMSQTTLQGTQELMHRPEVGVILATGGTGLVRAAYSSGKPAYGVGPGNVPAAIERSADVRKAVADILAGKTFDYGTICSSEQSIVVEETVREPTLDELRQQGAYFLSPEEAEKVGHLVFQPGSHTPNPKIVGRPATVLAEMAGITVPAATRVLLARLEPHQVGREFPLSAEKLSPILAFYPVPDFPAAIEVAVRLLRFGGAGHTASIHSQDAEKIRQYGQAVPAFRVAVNTSAVHGSVGYSTNLFPAMTLGCGAPGGNITSDNIGPQHLFNIKRVARETRAVEHRSIPAERRMMADVRVEESPAERAAEAQPNPPRASVSVSAAAKAVVAKVLAIPMVTPATSPTGISLDRAAIARVVERVLSAQGIGRGSDASKRPSPAAASAAPVAPQQSASSPRTETPKPPAALPTKPPAEPPAKPIVKIEIAPFVSESDVRLAMTRSQKIFIGPKTIVTPSARDLGREHEVFVETGLASGSPTTRGDASA
;
A
#
# COMPACT_ATOMS: atom_id res chain seq x y z
N MET A 1 -32.65 -17.61 -9.37
CA MET A 1 -32.63 -16.81 -10.61
C MET A 1 -31.26 -16.16 -10.67
N GLU A 2 -30.36 -16.60 -11.54
CA GLU A 2 -29.07 -15.92 -11.70
C GLU A 2 -29.30 -14.56 -12.37
N LEU A 3 -28.78 -13.50 -11.75
CA LEU A 3 -28.76 -12.17 -12.35
C LEU A 3 -27.75 -12.19 -13.50
N ARG A 4 -28.25 -12.22 -14.74
CA ARG A 4 -27.43 -12.33 -15.95
C ARG A 4 -26.47 -11.13 -16.13
N ASP A 5 -26.86 -9.97 -15.60
CA ASP A 5 -26.15 -8.69 -15.79
C ASP A 5 -25.49 -8.19 -14.49
N ARG A 6 -24.86 -9.09 -13.71
CA ARG A 6 -24.26 -8.77 -12.40
C ARG A 6 -23.17 -7.70 -12.49
N ASP A 7 -22.47 -7.63 -13.62
CA ASP A 7 -21.47 -6.59 -13.91
C ASP A 7 -22.12 -5.21 -14.15
N LEU A 8 -23.23 -5.14 -14.89
CA LEU A 8 -23.99 -3.89 -15.07
C LEU A 8 -24.54 -3.36 -13.73
N ILE A 9 -25.06 -4.25 -12.88
CA ILE A 9 -25.53 -3.89 -11.53
C ILE A 9 -24.36 -3.37 -10.67
N SER A 10 -23.21 -4.03 -10.73
CA SER A 10 -21.96 -3.66 -10.03
C SER A 10 -21.41 -2.30 -10.49
N ILE A 11 -21.44 -2.02 -11.80
CA ILE A 11 -21.08 -0.72 -12.40
C ILE A 11 -22.05 0.36 -11.94
N GLN A 12 -23.36 0.11 -11.99
CA GLN A 12 -24.38 1.09 -11.58
C GLN A 12 -24.25 1.42 -10.08
N GLN A 13 -24.06 0.41 -9.24
CA GLN A 13 -23.81 0.58 -7.80
C GLN A 13 -22.55 1.42 -7.53
N ALA A 14 -21.45 1.21 -8.29
CA ALA A 14 -20.24 2.02 -8.16
C ALA A 14 -20.49 3.51 -8.47
N ARG A 15 -21.27 3.81 -9.52
CA ARG A 15 -21.65 5.18 -9.91
C ARG A 15 -22.50 5.86 -8.84
N GLU A 16 -23.55 5.19 -8.39
CA GLU A 16 -24.48 5.72 -7.38
C GLU A 16 -23.78 5.97 -6.05
N MET A 17 -22.98 5.00 -5.57
CA MET A 17 -22.24 5.15 -4.30
C MET A 17 -21.19 6.26 -4.35
N ALA A 18 -20.48 6.42 -5.48
CA ALA A 18 -19.52 7.52 -5.65
C ALA A 18 -20.21 8.90 -5.66
N ALA A 19 -21.36 9.02 -6.33
CA ALA A 19 -22.15 10.26 -6.36
C ALA A 19 -22.74 10.61 -4.97
N GLN A 20 -23.30 9.62 -4.26
CA GLN A 20 -23.80 9.77 -2.89
C GLN A 20 -22.67 10.17 -1.92
N ALA A 21 -21.53 9.47 -1.98
CA ALA A 21 -20.37 9.78 -1.17
C ALA A 21 -19.83 11.20 -1.42
N ALA A 22 -19.81 11.67 -2.68
CA ALA A 22 -19.41 13.04 -2.99
C ALA A 22 -20.40 14.10 -2.48
N ALA A 23 -21.70 13.82 -2.49
CA ALA A 23 -22.71 14.70 -1.90
C ALA A 23 -22.57 14.78 -0.38
N ALA A 24 -22.38 13.64 0.29
CA ALA A 24 -22.13 13.55 1.73
C ALA A 24 -20.83 14.26 2.13
N GLN A 25 -19.74 14.05 1.38
CA GLN A 25 -18.44 14.64 1.66
C GLN A 25 -18.48 16.16 1.66
N LYS A 26 -19.22 16.79 0.73
CA LYS A 26 -19.38 18.25 0.70
C LYS A 26 -20.00 18.81 1.99
N GLN A 27 -20.92 18.07 2.61
CA GLN A 27 -21.49 18.45 3.90
C GLN A 27 -20.48 18.21 5.03
N PHE A 28 -19.84 17.04 5.05
CA PHE A 28 -18.87 16.66 6.06
C PHE A 28 -17.61 17.56 6.07
N ALA A 29 -17.21 18.09 4.92
CA ALA A 29 -16.11 19.07 4.79
C ALA A 29 -16.36 20.40 5.54
N THR A 30 -17.60 20.68 5.96
CA THR A 30 -17.94 21.85 6.79
C THR A 30 -17.80 21.59 8.29
N PHE A 31 -17.53 20.35 8.71
CA PHE A 31 -17.48 19.99 10.12
C PHE A 31 -16.23 20.57 10.78
N SER A 32 -16.38 21.00 12.03
CA SER A 32 -15.22 21.32 12.88
C SER A 32 -14.42 20.06 13.25
N GLN A 33 -13.15 20.23 13.63
CA GLN A 33 -12.29 19.14 14.12
C GLN A 33 -12.99 18.32 15.22
N LYS A 34 -13.71 18.98 16.15
CA LYS A 34 -14.44 18.30 17.23
C LYS A 34 -15.57 17.40 16.72
N GLN A 35 -16.28 17.80 15.66
CA GLN A 35 -17.34 16.99 15.07
C GLN A 35 -16.76 15.81 14.27
N VAL A 36 -15.68 16.03 13.52
CA VAL A 36 -14.96 14.95 12.83
C VAL A 36 -14.44 13.93 13.86
N ASP A 37 -13.83 14.39 14.94
CA ASP A 37 -13.29 13.52 15.99
C ASP A 37 -14.40 12.73 16.70
N ALA A 38 -15.55 13.34 16.99
CA ALA A 38 -16.71 12.65 17.57
C ALA A 38 -17.28 11.55 16.66
N VAL A 39 -17.35 11.79 15.34
CA VAL A 39 -17.77 10.78 14.36
C VAL A 39 -16.76 9.62 14.30
N VAL A 40 -15.46 9.91 14.29
CA VAL A 40 -14.39 8.90 14.30
C VAL A 40 -14.41 8.06 15.59
N GLU A 41 -14.61 8.68 16.75
CA GLU A 41 -14.71 7.96 18.04
C GLU A 41 -15.96 7.08 18.12
N ALA A 42 -17.11 7.55 17.64
CA ALA A 42 -18.33 6.74 17.59
C ALA A 42 -18.17 5.50 16.69
N CYS A 43 -17.61 5.69 15.48
CA CYS A 43 -17.28 4.58 14.58
C CYS A 43 -16.34 3.57 15.24
N ALA A 44 -15.28 4.04 15.90
CA ALA A 44 -14.31 3.17 16.56
C ALA A 44 -14.91 2.37 17.72
N SER A 45 -15.78 2.97 18.54
CA SER A 45 -16.51 2.24 19.60
C SER A 45 -17.37 1.13 19.03
N ALA A 46 -18.19 1.45 18.02
CA ALA A 46 -19.06 0.47 17.37
C ALA A 46 -18.28 -0.68 16.69
N ALA A 47 -17.11 -0.39 16.10
CA ALA A 47 -16.21 -1.42 15.57
C ALA A 47 -15.61 -2.32 16.65
N LEU A 48 -15.28 -1.76 17.82
CA LEU A 48 -14.76 -2.50 18.97
C LEU A 48 -15.83 -3.43 19.56
N GLU A 49 -17.05 -2.93 19.73
CA GLU A 49 -18.21 -3.70 20.20
C GLU A 49 -18.56 -4.84 19.22
N ALA A 50 -18.50 -4.58 17.92
CA ALA A 50 -18.77 -5.58 16.88
C ALA A 50 -17.57 -6.51 16.56
N ALA A 51 -16.41 -6.34 17.20
CA ALA A 51 -15.14 -6.95 16.77
C ALA A 51 -15.20 -8.50 16.68
N GLU A 52 -15.89 -9.15 17.62
CA GLU A 52 -16.09 -10.60 17.60
C GLU A 52 -17.07 -11.07 16.53
N THR A 53 -18.23 -10.42 16.40
CA THR A 53 -19.21 -10.76 15.37
C THR A 53 -18.61 -10.62 13.97
N LEU A 54 -17.85 -9.55 13.74
CA LEU A 54 -17.13 -9.31 12.48
C LEU A 54 -16.00 -10.34 12.25
N ALA A 55 -15.30 -10.77 13.30
CA ALA A 55 -14.28 -11.82 13.21
C ALA A 55 -14.89 -13.17 12.81
N ARG A 56 -16.01 -13.56 13.43
CA ARG A 56 -16.75 -14.79 13.11
C ARG A 56 -17.26 -14.77 11.67
N ALA A 57 -17.93 -13.70 11.26
CA ALA A 57 -18.42 -13.53 9.89
C ALA A 57 -17.29 -13.61 8.84
N ALA A 58 -16.12 -13.03 9.14
CA ALA A 58 -14.97 -13.08 8.25
C ALA A 58 -14.39 -14.50 8.12
N VAL A 59 -14.27 -15.27 9.21
CA VAL A 59 -13.82 -16.68 9.15
C VAL A 59 -14.83 -17.54 8.39
N GLU A 60 -16.13 -17.37 8.66
CA GLU A 60 -17.21 -18.14 8.04
C GLU A 60 -17.29 -17.89 6.51
N GLU A 61 -17.25 -16.63 6.07
CA GLU A 61 -17.37 -16.30 4.65
C GLU A 61 -16.12 -16.65 3.83
N THR A 62 -14.92 -16.42 4.40
CA THR A 62 -13.65 -16.60 3.65
C THR A 62 -13.05 -17.99 3.80
N GLY A 63 -13.33 -18.69 4.91
CA GLY A 63 -12.60 -19.88 5.33
C GLY A 63 -11.15 -19.62 5.76
N TYR A 64 -10.70 -18.36 5.86
CA TYR A 64 -9.32 -18.00 6.16
C TYR A 64 -9.12 -17.64 7.63
N GLY A 65 -8.07 -18.17 8.24
CA GLY A 65 -7.60 -17.77 9.55
C GLY A 65 -8.45 -18.32 10.71
N ASN A 66 -8.49 -17.59 11.83
CA ASN A 66 -9.21 -18.02 13.04
C ASN A 66 -9.88 -16.85 13.77
N VAL A 67 -10.90 -17.15 14.59
CA VAL A 67 -11.71 -16.12 15.26
C VAL A 67 -10.90 -15.31 16.28
N PRO A 68 -10.11 -15.91 17.20
CA PRO A 68 -9.27 -15.15 18.15
C PRO A 68 -8.37 -14.10 17.49
N ASP A 69 -7.64 -14.47 16.43
CA ASP A 69 -6.71 -13.55 15.79
C ASP A 69 -7.43 -12.48 14.95
N LYS A 70 -8.57 -12.81 14.34
CA LYS A 70 -9.43 -11.79 13.71
C LYS A 70 -10.09 -10.84 14.71
N ILE A 71 -10.38 -11.27 15.95
CA ILE A 71 -10.78 -10.36 17.03
C ILE A 71 -9.65 -9.37 17.28
N MET A 72 -8.41 -9.85 17.45
CA MET A 72 -7.24 -8.98 17.65
C MET A 72 -7.02 -8.01 16.48
N LYS A 73 -7.16 -8.46 15.23
CA LYS A 73 -7.06 -7.60 14.03
C LYS A 73 -8.16 -6.53 13.96
N ASN A 74 -9.39 -6.86 14.36
CA ASN A 74 -10.49 -5.89 14.43
C ASN A 74 -10.28 -4.89 15.57
N ARG A 75 -9.81 -5.36 16.75
CA ARG A 75 -9.45 -4.51 17.89
C ARG A 75 -8.30 -3.56 17.55
N PHE A 76 -7.26 -4.03 16.84
CA PHE A 76 -6.18 -3.17 16.34
C PHE A 76 -6.71 -2.04 15.46
N GLY A 77 -7.58 -2.39 14.50
CA GLY A 77 -8.24 -1.43 13.63
C GLY A 77 -9.11 -0.41 14.37
N ALA A 78 -9.71 -0.77 15.52
CA ALA A 78 -10.63 0.07 16.28
C ALA A 78 -9.95 0.87 17.43
N VAL A 79 -8.91 0.32 18.06
CA VAL A 79 -8.31 0.86 19.30
C VAL A 79 -6.97 1.53 19.01
N ASP A 80 -6.02 0.79 18.45
CA ASP A 80 -4.64 1.29 18.26
C ASP A 80 -4.60 2.36 17.16
N VAL A 81 -5.33 2.15 16.07
CA VAL A 81 -5.53 3.17 15.03
C VAL A 81 -6.23 4.42 15.59
N LEU A 82 -7.27 4.26 16.42
CA LEU A 82 -7.95 5.40 17.06
C LEU A 82 -6.98 6.17 17.97
N HIS A 83 -6.18 5.46 18.77
CA HIS A 83 -5.20 6.04 19.68
C HIS A 83 -4.19 6.90 18.92
N ALA A 84 -3.62 6.40 17.82
CA ALA A 84 -2.64 7.14 17.03
C ALA A 84 -3.21 8.34 16.25
N ILE A 85 -4.49 8.31 15.86
CA ILE A 85 -5.13 9.44 15.15
C ILE A 85 -5.82 10.45 16.07
N ARG A 86 -6.00 10.12 17.35
CA ARG A 86 -6.52 11.05 18.36
C ARG A 86 -5.55 12.22 18.53
N GLY A 87 -6.08 13.44 18.54
CA GLY A 87 -5.26 14.67 18.64
C GLY A 87 -4.55 15.12 17.35
N MET A 88 -4.48 14.29 16.29
CA MET A 88 -4.02 14.76 14.98
C MET A 88 -4.95 15.89 14.49
N ARG A 89 -4.37 17.01 14.05
CA ARG A 89 -5.11 18.07 13.35
C ARG A 89 -5.24 17.72 11.88
N THR A 90 -6.46 17.75 11.38
CA THR A 90 -6.85 17.30 10.04
C THR A 90 -7.94 18.17 9.40
N VAL A 91 -8.41 19.19 10.11
CA VAL A 91 -9.44 20.13 9.66
C VAL A 91 -8.94 21.57 9.83
N GLY A 92 -9.10 22.41 8.80
CA GLY A 92 -8.76 23.82 8.88
C GLY A 92 -7.25 24.08 8.97
N LEU A 93 -6.84 25.07 9.77
CA LEU A 93 -5.44 25.48 9.92
C LEU A 93 -4.62 24.42 10.66
N LEU A 94 -3.60 23.89 9.98
CA LEU A 94 -2.64 22.93 10.52
C LEU A 94 -1.46 23.64 11.18
N ARG A 95 -0.83 24.57 10.44
CA ARG A 95 0.41 25.25 10.83
C ARG A 95 0.40 26.71 10.35
N GLU A 96 0.93 27.59 11.18
CA GLU A 96 1.27 28.96 10.82
C GLU A 96 2.79 29.11 10.94
N ASP A 97 3.44 29.46 9.84
CA ASP A 97 4.86 29.72 9.74
C ASP A 97 5.05 31.24 9.60
N LYS A 98 5.32 31.90 10.73
CA LYS A 98 5.40 33.37 10.80
C LYS A 98 6.62 33.91 10.07
N ASP A 99 7.73 33.18 10.13
CA ASP A 99 9.00 33.59 9.52
C ASP A 99 8.96 33.44 7.99
N ALA A 100 8.33 32.38 7.49
CA ALA A 100 8.06 32.23 6.05
C ALA A 100 6.84 33.00 5.55
N ALA A 101 6.02 33.56 6.45
CA ALA A 101 4.70 34.14 6.19
C ALA A 101 3.73 33.19 5.44
N ILE A 102 3.70 31.91 5.84
CA ILE A 102 2.89 30.84 5.23
C ILE A 102 1.88 30.27 6.25
N PHE A 103 0.62 30.12 5.81
CA PHE A 103 -0.39 29.33 6.52
C PHE A 103 -0.64 28.01 5.76
N GLU A 104 -0.67 26.89 6.47
CA GLU A 104 -0.92 25.56 5.92
C GLU A 104 -2.28 25.04 6.41
N TYR A 105 -3.19 24.74 5.49
CA TYR A 105 -4.54 24.24 5.76
C TYR A 105 -4.74 22.82 5.25
N ALA A 106 -5.45 21.99 6.00
CA ALA A 106 -5.93 20.70 5.52
C ALA A 106 -7.06 20.89 4.50
N SER A 107 -6.97 20.18 3.38
CA SER A 107 -8.00 20.10 2.36
C SER A 107 -8.25 18.62 2.05
N PRO A 108 -9.38 18.02 2.46
CA PRO A 108 -9.69 16.61 2.17
C PRO A 108 -9.53 16.27 0.69
N VAL A 109 -9.19 15.01 0.37
CA VAL A 109 -9.10 14.54 -1.02
C VAL A 109 -10.47 14.31 -1.68
N GLY A 110 -11.55 14.22 -0.90
CA GLY A 110 -12.91 14.02 -1.40
C GLY A 110 -13.41 12.61 -1.12
N VAL A 111 -13.74 11.83 -2.15
CA VAL A 111 -14.15 10.43 -2.00
C VAL A 111 -12.93 9.51 -2.10
N VAL A 112 -12.75 8.64 -1.11
CA VAL A 112 -11.75 7.56 -1.10
C VAL A 112 -12.38 6.29 -1.68
N ALA A 113 -11.82 5.76 -2.77
CA ALA A 113 -12.12 4.42 -3.25
C ALA A 113 -11.25 3.39 -2.51
N ALA A 114 -11.83 2.63 -1.60
CA ALA A 114 -11.11 1.73 -0.71
C ALA A 114 -11.27 0.27 -1.15
N ILE A 115 -10.25 -0.32 -1.78
CA ILE A 115 -10.28 -1.74 -2.15
C ILE A 115 -9.86 -2.59 -0.94
N ILE A 116 -10.63 -3.63 -0.63
CA ILE A 116 -10.52 -4.40 0.61
C ILE A 116 -10.16 -5.87 0.30
N PRO A 117 -9.08 -6.44 0.88
CA PRO A 117 -8.67 -7.82 0.62
C PRO A 117 -9.48 -8.84 1.41
N SER A 118 -9.49 -10.10 0.96
CA SER A 118 -10.13 -11.23 1.64
C SER A 118 -9.38 -11.75 2.87
N THR A 119 -8.09 -11.47 3.01
CA THR A 119 -7.27 -11.90 4.17
C THR A 119 -7.54 -11.07 5.43
N ASN A 120 -7.75 -9.77 5.24
CA ASN A 120 -7.92 -8.76 6.29
C ASN A 120 -9.24 -7.99 6.14
N PRO A 121 -10.41 -8.64 5.92
CA PRO A 121 -11.58 -7.98 5.35
C PRO A 121 -12.15 -6.89 6.26
N THR A 122 -12.60 -7.29 7.45
CA THR A 122 -13.26 -6.40 8.43
C THR A 122 -12.28 -5.41 9.05
N SER A 123 -11.09 -5.85 9.42
CA SER A 123 -10.06 -5.00 10.02
C SER A 123 -9.55 -3.92 9.06
N THR A 124 -9.41 -4.21 7.76
CA THR A 124 -9.03 -3.19 6.77
C THR A 124 -10.17 -2.22 6.49
N ALA A 125 -11.43 -2.71 6.48
CA ALA A 125 -12.61 -1.84 6.36
C ALA A 125 -12.68 -0.84 7.53
N ILE A 126 -12.54 -1.32 8.78
CA ILE A 126 -12.52 -0.47 9.98
C ILE A 126 -11.39 0.58 9.86
N TYR A 127 -10.16 0.14 9.68
CA TYR A 127 -8.98 1.01 9.59
C TYR A 127 -9.12 2.08 8.49
N LYS A 128 -9.48 1.69 7.26
CA LYS A 128 -9.60 2.65 6.15
C LYS A 128 -10.72 3.66 6.37
N THR A 129 -11.84 3.22 6.94
CA THR A 129 -12.94 4.13 7.29
C THR A 129 -12.48 5.16 8.33
N LEU A 130 -11.85 4.74 9.44
CA LEU A 130 -11.40 5.68 10.48
C LEU A 130 -10.41 6.73 9.93
N ILE A 131 -9.38 6.31 9.18
CA ILE A 131 -8.40 7.29 8.66
C ILE A 131 -8.98 8.21 7.58
N SER A 132 -9.95 7.74 6.79
CA SER A 132 -10.62 8.55 5.75
C SER A 132 -11.53 9.61 6.39
N LEU A 133 -12.37 9.21 7.34
CA LEU A 133 -13.23 10.10 8.12
C LEU A 133 -12.40 11.13 8.88
N LYS A 134 -11.33 10.70 9.55
CA LYS A 134 -10.44 11.61 10.29
C LYS A 134 -9.86 12.69 9.39
N ALA A 135 -9.57 12.39 8.13
CA ALA A 135 -9.09 13.34 7.13
C ALA A 135 -10.20 14.13 6.38
N GLY A 136 -11.46 14.05 6.83
CA GLY A 136 -12.59 14.82 6.28
C GLY A 136 -13.17 14.25 4.96
N ASN A 137 -12.96 12.96 4.69
CA ASN A 137 -13.36 12.32 3.43
C ASN A 137 -14.59 11.42 3.59
N ALA A 138 -15.28 11.19 2.47
CA ALA A 138 -16.18 10.05 2.33
C ALA A 138 -15.40 8.82 1.85
N ILE A 139 -15.96 7.62 2.03
CA ILE A 139 -15.34 6.36 1.64
C ILE A 139 -16.34 5.43 0.94
N VAL A 140 -15.95 4.90 -0.22
CA VAL A 140 -16.66 3.82 -0.92
C VAL A 140 -15.77 2.58 -0.90
N LEU A 141 -16.20 1.55 -0.18
CA LEU A 141 -15.50 0.28 -0.04
C LEU A 141 -15.85 -0.65 -1.21
N SER A 142 -14.83 -1.26 -1.82
CA SER A 142 -14.96 -2.31 -2.84
C SER A 142 -14.41 -3.64 -2.28
N PRO A 143 -15.27 -4.56 -1.83
CA PRO A 143 -14.88 -5.85 -1.26
C PRO A 143 -14.17 -6.79 -2.23
N HIS A 144 -13.33 -7.68 -1.71
CA HIS A 144 -12.98 -8.90 -2.46
C HIS A 144 -14.23 -9.78 -2.62
N PRO A 145 -14.48 -10.41 -3.79
CA PRO A 145 -15.71 -11.21 -4.02
C PRO A 145 -15.96 -12.37 -3.05
N SER A 146 -14.92 -12.84 -2.35
CA SER A 146 -15.01 -13.90 -1.33
C SER A 146 -15.22 -13.39 0.11
N ALA A 147 -15.50 -12.09 0.29
CA ALA A 147 -15.60 -11.44 1.60
C ALA A 147 -16.65 -10.30 1.62
N ILE A 148 -17.61 -10.30 0.68
CA ILE A 148 -18.55 -9.20 0.48
C ILE A 148 -19.39 -8.97 1.74
N LYS A 149 -19.97 -10.02 2.33
CA LYS A 149 -20.93 -9.89 3.43
C LYS A 149 -20.27 -9.34 4.69
N CYS A 150 -19.12 -9.87 5.11
CA CYS A 150 -18.43 -9.41 6.32
C CYS A 150 -17.89 -7.97 6.15
N ILE A 151 -17.45 -7.58 4.94
CA ILE A 151 -17.00 -6.21 4.66
C ILE A 151 -18.20 -5.24 4.64
N CYS A 152 -19.32 -5.60 4.00
CA CYS A 152 -20.56 -4.82 4.06
C CYS A 152 -21.09 -4.69 5.50
N GLN A 153 -21.00 -5.75 6.31
CA GLN A 153 -21.39 -5.72 7.72
C GLN A 153 -20.53 -4.75 8.53
N ALA A 154 -19.20 -4.77 8.36
CA ALA A 154 -18.29 -3.82 8.99
C ALA A 154 -18.61 -2.37 8.56
N ALA A 155 -18.78 -2.13 7.26
CA ALA A 155 -19.15 -0.80 6.74
C ALA A 155 -20.49 -0.31 7.33
N SER A 156 -21.49 -1.19 7.42
CA SER A 156 -22.82 -0.86 7.94
C SER A 156 -22.83 -0.58 9.46
N VAL A 157 -21.96 -1.24 10.25
CA VAL A 157 -21.72 -0.90 11.66
C VAL A 157 -21.15 0.52 11.77
N MET A 158 -20.11 0.82 10.99
CA MET A 158 -19.46 2.13 10.98
C MET A 158 -20.41 3.25 10.53
N GLU A 159 -21.22 2.98 9.49
CA GLU A 159 -22.20 3.91 8.93
C GLU A 159 -23.28 4.30 9.94
N ARG A 160 -23.90 3.33 10.63
CA ARG A 160 -24.89 3.63 11.67
C ARG A 160 -24.31 4.44 12.83
N ALA A 161 -23.06 4.16 13.21
CA ALA A 161 -22.36 4.91 14.25
C ALA A 161 -22.06 6.34 13.81
N ALA A 162 -21.58 6.53 12.57
CA ALA A 162 -21.33 7.85 11.99
C ALA A 162 -22.61 8.70 11.94
N LEU A 163 -23.71 8.13 11.42
CA LEU A 163 -25.03 8.77 11.36
C LEU A 163 -25.52 9.18 12.76
N SER A 164 -25.36 8.30 13.75
CA SER A 164 -25.74 8.58 15.15
C SER A 164 -24.90 9.69 15.78
N ALA A 165 -23.65 9.87 15.33
CA ALA A 165 -22.78 10.99 15.70
C ALA A 165 -23.00 12.27 14.86
N GLY A 166 -24.02 12.29 14.00
CA GLY A 166 -24.42 13.44 13.19
C GLY A 166 -23.72 13.56 11.83
N ALA A 167 -23.00 12.54 11.37
CA ALA A 167 -22.45 12.53 10.01
C ALA A 167 -23.56 12.49 8.94
N PRO A 168 -23.34 13.05 7.74
CA PRO A 168 -24.30 12.97 6.64
C PRO A 168 -24.45 11.54 6.10
N ASP A 169 -25.68 11.18 5.70
CA ASP A 169 -25.91 9.95 4.94
C ASP A 169 -25.15 9.96 3.61
N GLY A 170 -24.66 8.80 3.19
CA GLY A 170 -23.75 8.65 2.04
C GLY A 170 -22.27 8.64 2.40
N LEU A 171 -21.86 9.06 3.61
CA LEU A 171 -20.43 9.25 3.94
C LEU A 171 -19.61 7.95 3.94
N ILE A 172 -20.25 6.83 4.30
CA ILE A 172 -19.71 5.47 4.18
C ILE A 172 -20.63 4.68 3.28
N ARG A 173 -20.07 4.07 2.22
CA ARG A 173 -20.78 3.16 1.31
C ARG A 173 -19.93 1.93 1.04
N CYS A 174 -20.55 0.79 0.77
CA CYS A 174 -19.85 -0.45 0.44
C CYS A 174 -20.59 -1.21 -0.66
N MET A 175 -19.86 -1.57 -1.72
CA MET A 175 -20.43 -2.32 -2.85
C MET A 175 -20.84 -3.73 -2.39
N SER A 176 -22.13 -4.04 -2.48
CA SER A 176 -22.70 -5.35 -2.14
C SER A 176 -22.80 -6.32 -3.34
N GLN A 177 -22.55 -5.82 -4.56
CA GLN A 177 -22.44 -6.62 -5.78
C GLN A 177 -21.12 -6.28 -6.45
N THR A 178 -20.03 -6.95 -6.05
CA THR A 178 -18.69 -6.60 -6.55
C THR A 178 -18.27 -7.47 -7.73
N THR A 179 -17.90 -6.80 -8.83
CA THR A 179 -17.22 -7.39 -9.99
C THR A 179 -15.96 -6.61 -10.31
N LEU A 180 -15.09 -7.17 -11.16
CA LEU A 180 -13.92 -6.45 -11.67
C LEU A 180 -14.33 -5.16 -12.37
N GLN A 181 -15.39 -5.21 -13.19
CA GLN A 181 -15.92 -4.08 -13.94
C GLN A 181 -16.45 -2.96 -13.04
N GLY A 182 -17.20 -3.27 -11.98
CA GLY A 182 -17.66 -2.24 -11.04
C GLY A 182 -16.54 -1.68 -10.17
N THR A 183 -15.56 -2.50 -9.79
CA THR A 183 -14.34 -2.02 -9.11
C THR A 183 -13.54 -1.09 -10.03
N GLN A 184 -13.45 -1.40 -11.32
CA GLN A 184 -12.83 -0.53 -12.33
C GLN A 184 -13.63 0.77 -12.52
N GLU A 185 -14.95 0.71 -12.69
CA GLU A 185 -15.81 1.91 -12.77
C GLU A 185 -15.58 2.81 -11.55
N LEU A 186 -15.59 2.24 -10.32
CA LEU A 186 -15.32 2.98 -9.09
C LEU A 186 -13.96 3.70 -9.14
N MET A 187 -12.90 3.01 -9.55
CA MET A 187 -11.55 3.60 -9.64
C MET A 187 -11.45 4.74 -10.68
N HIS A 188 -12.28 4.76 -11.72
CA HIS A 188 -12.26 5.80 -12.76
C HIS A 188 -13.28 6.94 -12.51
N ARG A 189 -14.15 6.82 -11.51
CA ARG A 189 -15.20 7.82 -11.22
C ARG A 189 -14.64 9.23 -11.07
N PRO A 190 -15.17 10.26 -11.77
CA PRO A 190 -14.78 11.66 -11.56
C PRO A 190 -14.81 12.09 -10.09
N GLU A 191 -15.79 11.58 -9.33
CA GLU A 191 -16.02 11.86 -7.92
C GLU A 191 -14.93 11.34 -6.97
N VAL A 192 -14.18 10.31 -7.37
CA VAL A 192 -13.10 9.72 -6.55
C VAL A 192 -11.85 10.58 -6.61
N GLY A 193 -11.38 11.01 -5.43
CA GLY A 193 -10.15 11.80 -5.28
C GLY A 193 -8.89 10.97 -5.12
N VAL A 194 -8.99 9.82 -4.43
CA VAL A 194 -7.86 8.90 -4.25
C VAL A 194 -8.31 7.44 -4.15
N ILE A 195 -7.45 6.51 -4.56
CA ILE A 195 -7.64 5.08 -4.40
C ILE A 195 -6.73 4.54 -3.29
N LEU A 196 -7.28 3.80 -2.31
CA LEU A 196 -6.51 2.97 -1.38
C LEU A 196 -6.57 1.51 -1.84
N ALA A 197 -5.57 1.07 -2.60
CA ALA A 197 -5.54 -0.26 -3.22
C ALA A 197 -4.78 -1.27 -2.36
N THR A 198 -5.50 -2.07 -1.57
CA THR A 198 -4.93 -3.17 -0.78
C THR A 198 -5.38 -4.50 -1.36
N GLY A 199 -4.48 -5.18 -2.05
CA GLY A 199 -4.71 -6.46 -2.72
C GLY A 199 -3.52 -6.86 -3.59
N GLY A 200 -3.69 -7.87 -4.44
CA GLY A 200 -2.62 -8.39 -5.29
C GLY A 200 -2.07 -7.39 -6.31
N THR A 201 -0.87 -7.66 -6.82
CA THR A 201 -0.11 -6.82 -7.75
C THR A 201 -0.91 -6.35 -8.98
N GLY A 202 -1.74 -7.22 -9.56
CA GLY A 202 -2.60 -6.86 -10.70
C GLY A 202 -3.64 -5.78 -10.39
N LEU A 203 -4.25 -5.83 -9.20
CA LEU A 203 -5.18 -4.80 -8.73
C LEU A 203 -4.44 -3.49 -8.47
N VAL A 204 -3.30 -3.54 -7.79
CA VAL A 204 -2.50 -2.34 -7.49
C VAL A 204 -2.04 -1.65 -8.76
N ARG A 205 -1.58 -2.41 -9.77
CA ARG A 205 -1.27 -1.88 -11.09
C ARG A 205 -2.47 -1.21 -11.75
N ALA A 206 -3.66 -1.83 -11.70
CA ALA A 206 -4.89 -1.24 -12.23
C ALA A 206 -5.25 0.09 -11.53
N ALA A 207 -5.04 0.19 -10.21
CA ALA A 207 -5.24 1.44 -9.47
C ALA A 207 -4.29 2.56 -9.93
N TYR A 208 -2.99 2.27 -10.11
CA TYR A 208 -2.03 3.25 -10.66
C TYR A 208 -2.25 3.57 -12.15
N SER A 209 -2.94 2.72 -12.90
CA SER A 209 -3.33 2.96 -14.30
C SER A 209 -4.70 3.63 -14.46
N SER A 210 -5.41 3.96 -13.37
CA SER A 210 -6.77 4.52 -13.40
C SER A 210 -6.88 5.99 -13.83
N GLY A 211 -5.76 6.70 -13.91
CA GLY A 211 -5.74 8.16 -14.04
C GLY A 211 -6.04 8.92 -12.74
N LYS A 212 -6.21 8.22 -11.60
CA LYS A 212 -6.36 8.81 -10.26
C LYS A 212 -5.10 8.64 -9.41
N PRO A 213 -4.83 9.55 -8.46
CA PRO A 213 -3.86 9.31 -7.40
C PRO A 213 -4.21 8.04 -6.61
N ALA A 214 -3.21 7.20 -6.34
CA ALA A 214 -3.40 5.91 -5.68
C ALA A 214 -2.31 5.64 -4.63
N TYR A 215 -2.72 5.08 -3.50
CA TYR A 215 -1.84 4.46 -2.52
C TYR A 215 -2.04 2.94 -2.60
N GLY A 216 -1.13 2.29 -3.32
CA GLY A 216 -1.02 0.84 -3.43
C GLY A 216 -0.15 0.21 -2.35
N VAL A 217 -0.16 -1.13 -2.33
CA VAL A 217 0.72 -2.00 -1.54
C VAL A 217 1.55 -2.91 -2.47
N GLY A 218 2.44 -3.71 -1.90
CA GLY A 218 3.14 -4.81 -2.58
C GLY A 218 2.88 -6.17 -1.90
N PRO A 219 3.35 -7.27 -2.51
CA PRO A 219 3.42 -8.59 -1.86
C PRO A 219 4.51 -8.59 -0.76
N GLY A 220 4.42 -9.50 0.19
CA GLY A 220 5.38 -9.63 1.29
C GLY A 220 6.11 -10.98 1.33
N ASN A 221 7.37 -11.00 0.89
CA ASN A 221 8.26 -12.15 1.05
C ASN A 221 9.31 -11.90 2.15
N VAL A 222 8.85 -11.90 3.40
CA VAL A 222 9.62 -11.42 4.56
C VAL A 222 10.70 -12.42 5.03
N PRO A 223 11.99 -12.05 5.03
CA PRO A 223 13.03 -12.78 5.75
C PRO A 223 13.07 -12.38 7.23
N ALA A 224 13.30 -13.37 8.09
CA ALA A 224 13.63 -13.20 9.50
C ALA A 224 15.07 -13.66 9.75
N ALA A 225 15.98 -12.71 9.87
CA ALA A 225 17.38 -12.96 10.18
C ALA A 225 17.56 -13.27 11.68
N ILE A 226 18.26 -14.34 12.02
CA ILE A 226 18.73 -14.64 13.37
C ILE A 226 20.25 -14.55 13.34
N GLU A 227 20.77 -13.42 13.83
CA GLU A 227 22.19 -13.14 13.97
C GLU A 227 22.71 -13.78 15.27
N ARG A 228 23.99 -14.16 15.29
CA ARG A 228 24.64 -14.95 16.34
C ARG A 228 24.53 -14.40 17.78
N SER A 229 24.23 -13.11 17.97
CA SER A 229 24.02 -12.52 19.31
C SER A 229 22.56 -12.53 19.77
N ALA A 230 21.63 -13.05 18.96
CA ALA A 230 20.21 -13.09 19.27
C ALA A 230 19.89 -13.90 20.54
N ASP A 231 18.87 -13.45 21.27
CA ASP A 231 18.10 -14.34 22.13
C ASP A 231 17.29 -15.28 21.23
N VAL A 232 17.84 -16.48 20.97
CA VAL A 232 17.25 -17.49 20.09
C VAL A 232 15.86 -17.91 20.57
N ARG A 233 15.64 -18.01 21.88
CA ARG A 233 14.36 -18.42 22.47
C ARG A 233 13.28 -17.39 22.18
N LYS A 234 13.60 -16.11 22.39
CA LYS A 234 12.71 -15.00 22.03
C LYS A 234 12.52 -14.91 20.52
N ALA A 235 13.58 -15.07 19.72
CA ALA A 235 13.52 -14.98 18.26
C ALA A 235 12.56 -16.01 17.66
N VAL A 236 12.65 -17.28 18.07
CA VAL A 236 11.72 -18.32 17.63
C VAL A 236 10.30 -18.05 18.11
N ALA A 237 10.11 -17.58 19.35
CA ALA A 237 8.78 -17.23 19.87
C ALA A 237 8.13 -16.10 19.07
N ASP A 238 8.88 -15.04 18.78
CA ASP A 238 8.46 -13.91 17.95
C ASP A 238 8.09 -14.38 16.53
N ILE A 239 8.99 -15.10 15.85
CA ILE A 239 8.79 -15.58 14.47
C ILE A 239 7.58 -16.50 14.38
N LEU A 240 7.41 -17.43 15.32
CA LEU A 240 6.24 -18.31 15.32
C LEU A 240 4.96 -17.57 15.68
N ALA A 241 5.00 -16.57 16.57
CA ALA A 241 3.85 -15.71 16.86
C ALA A 241 3.41 -14.94 15.61
N GLY A 242 4.34 -14.27 14.91
CA GLY A 242 4.05 -13.57 13.65
C GLY A 242 3.53 -14.51 12.57
N LYS A 243 4.18 -15.67 12.40
CA LYS A 243 3.80 -16.63 11.36
C LYS A 243 2.44 -17.28 11.56
N THR A 244 2.09 -17.61 12.80
CA THR A 244 0.88 -18.36 13.11
C THR A 244 -0.34 -17.46 13.34
N PHE A 245 -0.13 -16.16 13.57
CA PHE A 245 -1.21 -15.18 13.73
C PHE A 245 -2.13 -15.12 12.50
N ASP A 246 -3.40 -15.36 12.75
CA ASP A 246 -4.48 -15.53 11.77
C ASP A 246 -4.08 -16.47 10.62
N TYR A 247 -3.35 -17.54 10.97
CA TYR A 247 -2.71 -18.51 10.08
C TYR A 247 -1.89 -17.88 8.93
N GLY A 248 -1.10 -16.85 9.24
CA GLY A 248 -0.15 -16.26 8.29
C GLY A 248 -0.79 -15.43 7.17
N THR A 249 -2.04 -15.00 7.34
CA THR A 249 -2.80 -14.21 6.33
C THR A 249 -2.31 -12.78 6.14
N ILE A 250 -1.45 -12.26 7.02
CA ILE A 250 -0.88 -10.92 6.90
C ILE A 250 0.40 -10.98 6.03
N CYS A 251 0.48 -10.12 5.03
CA CYS A 251 1.60 -10.04 4.07
C CYS A 251 2.96 -9.78 4.72
N SER A 252 3.01 -9.03 5.84
CA SER A 252 4.24 -8.86 6.61
C SER A 252 4.60 -10.05 7.52
N SER A 253 3.92 -11.19 7.40
CA SER A 253 4.33 -12.42 8.09
C SER A 253 5.59 -13.00 7.50
N GLU A 254 6.40 -13.57 8.39
CA GLU A 254 7.66 -14.25 8.10
C GLU A 254 7.41 -15.32 7.01
N GLN A 255 8.22 -15.32 5.95
CA GLN A 255 8.17 -16.36 4.91
C GLN A 255 9.38 -17.28 4.98
N SER A 256 10.45 -16.84 5.64
CA SER A 256 11.69 -17.58 5.80
C SER A 256 12.43 -17.17 7.08
N ILE A 257 13.14 -18.13 7.68
CA ILE A 257 14.16 -17.91 8.71
C ILE A 257 15.51 -17.98 8.00
N VAL A 258 16.39 -17.00 8.24
CA VAL A 258 17.77 -16.98 7.74
C VAL A 258 18.68 -16.91 8.96
N VAL A 259 19.45 -17.96 9.24
CA VAL A 259 20.14 -18.13 10.53
C VAL A 259 21.62 -18.40 10.34
N GLU A 260 22.47 -17.71 11.12
CA GLU A 260 23.90 -17.98 11.14
C GLU A 260 24.19 -19.39 11.70
N GLU A 261 25.11 -20.11 11.06
CA GLU A 261 25.52 -21.47 11.39
C GLU A 261 25.86 -21.64 12.88
N THR A 262 26.47 -20.62 13.49
CA THR A 262 26.85 -20.60 14.91
C THR A 262 25.67 -20.70 15.90
N VAL A 263 24.46 -20.32 15.48
CA VAL A 263 23.22 -20.42 16.28
C VAL A 263 22.17 -21.33 15.63
N ARG A 264 22.56 -22.13 14.63
CA ARG A 264 21.67 -23.04 13.90
C ARG A 264 21.03 -24.09 14.81
N GLU A 265 21.82 -24.91 15.50
CA GLU A 265 21.28 -26.01 16.33
C GLU A 265 20.38 -25.50 17.47
N PRO A 266 20.75 -24.47 18.26
CA PRO A 266 19.84 -23.87 19.24
C PRO A 266 18.51 -23.41 18.63
N THR A 267 18.56 -22.83 17.41
CA THR A 267 17.35 -22.38 16.70
C THR A 267 16.48 -23.56 16.27
N LEU A 268 17.09 -24.63 15.75
CA LEU A 268 16.39 -25.86 15.35
C LEU A 268 15.69 -26.52 16.55
N ASP A 269 16.36 -26.61 17.69
CA ASP A 269 15.81 -27.23 18.90
C ASP A 269 14.68 -26.40 19.51
N GLU A 270 14.81 -25.08 19.57
CA GLU A 270 13.74 -24.20 20.04
C GLU A 270 12.53 -24.24 19.09
N LEU A 271 12.75 -24.31 17.77
CA LEU A 271 11.67 -24.49 16.78
C LEU A 271 10.88 -25.78 17.04
N ARG A 272 11.56 -26.90 17.33
CA ARG A 272 10.91 -28.17 17.71
C ARG A 272 10.09 -28.00 18.99
N GLN A 273 10.70 -27.45 20.04
CA GLN A 273 10.06 -27.25 21.35
C GLN A 273 8.81 -26.36 21.26
N GLN A 274 8.82 -25.36 20.38
CA GLN A 274 7.70 -24.45 20.17
C GLN A 274 6.70 -24.90 19.08
N GLY A 275 6.80 -26.13 18.58
CA GLY A 275 5.77 -26.77 17.75
C GLY A 275 5.92 -26.61 16.22
N ALA A 276 7.13 -26.37 15.71
CA ALA A 276 7.42 -26.49 14.29
C ALA A 276 7.63 -27.96 13.89
N TYR A 277 6.96 -28.41 12.82
CA TYR A 277 7.20 -29.71 12.20
C TYR A 277 8.23 -29.56 11.07
N PHE A 278 9.27 -30.40 11.10
CA PHE A 278 10.36 -30.39 10.14
C PHE A 278 10.04 -31.33 8.99
N LEU A 279 9.81 -30.76 7.80
CA LEU A 279 9.54 -31.54 6.59
C LEU A 279 10.84 -32.22 6.12
N SER A 280 10.77 -33.51 5.83
CA SER A 280 11.74 -34.21 5.00
C SER A 280 11.77 -33.64 3.56
N PRO A 281 12.79 -33.94 2.74
CA PRO A 281 12.85 -33.44 1.36
C PRO A 281 11.62 -33.81 0.51
N GLU A 282 11.10 -35.02 0.65
CA GLU A 282 9.89 -35.49 -0.06
C GLU A 282 8.61 -34.77 0.42
N GLU A 283 8.48 -34.57 1.73
CA GLU A 283 7.38 -33.78 2.31
C GLU A 283 7.45 -32.30 1.88
N ALA A 284 8.65 -31.73 1.82
CA ALA A 284 8.87 -30.37 1.34
C ALA A 284 8.48 -30.21 -0.14
N GLU A 285 8.80 -31.18 -1.00
CA GLU A 285 8.36 -31.18 -2.40
C GLU A 285 6.82 -31.19 -2.51
N LYS A 286 6.14 -32.09 -1.77
CA LYS A 286 4.67 -32.18 -1.72
C LYS A 286 4.02 -30.88 -1.24
N VAL A 287 4.55 -30.25 -0.19
CA VAL A 287 4.07 -28.95 0.29
C VAL A 287 4.38 -27.83 -0.71
N GLY A 288 5.53 -27.88 -1.39
CA GLY A 288 5.93 -26.95 -2.44
C GLY A 288 4.94 -26.92 -3.62
N HIS A 289 4.41 -28.08 -4.02
CA HIS A 289 3.37 -28.19 -5.04
C HIS A 289 2.03 -27.53 -4.66
N LEU A 290 1.79 -27.23 -3.36
CA LEU A 290 0.59 -26.52 -2.93
C LEU A 290 0.71 -24.99 -3.04
N VAL A 291 1.92 -24.41 -3.15
CA VAL A 291 2.13 -22.95 -3.04
C VAL A 291 1.50 -22.19 -4.21
N PHE A 292 1.62 -22.72 -5.43
CA PHE A 292 1.07 -22.12 -6.64
C PHE A 292 -0.06 -22.97 -7.24
N GLN A 293 -0.92 -22.36 -8.05
CA GLN A 293 -1.92 -23.10 -8.82
C GLN A 293 -1.22 -23.93 -9.92
N PRO A 294 -1.63 -25.20 -10.15
CA PRO A 294 -1.00 -26.08 -11.13
C PRO A 294 -0.80 -25.44 -12.50
N GLY A 295 0.41 -25.56 -13.06
CA GLY A 295 0.76 -24.97 -14.36
C GLY A 295 0.93 -23.45 -14.37
N SER A 296 1.01 -22.79 -13.21
CA SER A 296 1.18 -21.33 -13.11
C SER A 296 2.12 -20.94 -11.95
N HIS A 297 2.49 -19.65 -11.91
CA HIS A 297 3.13 -19.03 -10.73
C HIS A 297 2.16 -18.13 -9.94
N THR A 298 0.84 -18.37 -10.07
CA THR A 298 -0.18 -17.65 -9.30
C THR A 298 -0.31 -18.31 -7.92
N PRO A 299 -0.25 -17.56 -6.80
CA PRO A 299 -0.44 -18.12 -5.46
C PRO A 299 -1.75 -18.91 -5.33
N ASN A 300 -1.71 -20.05 -4.68
CA ASN A 300 -2.88 -20.92 -4.52
C ASN A 300 -3.83 -20.39 -3.43
N PRO A 301 -5.04 -19.90 -3.76
CA PRO A 301 -5.96 -19.34 -2.76
C PRO A 301 -6.53 -20.40 -1.80
N LYS A 302 -6.31 -21.70 -2.04
CA LYS A 302 -6.77 -22.79 -1.17
C LYS A 302 -5.94 -22.93 0.11
N ILE A 303 -4.63 -22.63 0.07
CA ILE A 303 -3.74 -22.73 1.25
C ILE A 303 -3.79 -21.49 2.15
N VAL A 304 -4.24 -20.35 1.61
CA VAL A 304 -4.26 -19.06 2.32
C VAL A 304 -5.03 -19.19 3.63
N GLY A 305 -4.39 -18.82 4.74
CA GLY A 305 -5.01 -18.85 6.06
C GLY A 305 -5.53 -20.22 6.51
N ARG A 306 -4.95 -21.34 6.07
CA ARG A 306 -5.27 -22.67 6.61
C ARG A 306 -4.29 -23.06 7.72
N PRO A 307 -4.72 -23.80 8.76
CA PRO A 307 -3.80 -24.29 9.79
C PRO A 307 -2.81 -25.31 9.22
N ALA A 308 -1.63 -25.43 9.84
CA ALA A 308 -0.53 -26.28 9.36
C ALA A 308 -0.92 -27.76 9.19
N THR A 309 -1.80 -28.27 10.05
CA THR A 309 -2.35 -29.64 9.97
C THR A 309 -3.18 -29.88 8.69
N VAL A 310 -4.02 -28.92 8.29
CA VAL A 310 -4.80 -28.99 7.04
C VAL A 310 -3.88 -28.88 5.81
N LEU A 311 -2.80 -28.09 5.90
CA LEU A 311 -1.81 -28.01 4.81
C LEU A 311 -1.03 -29.32 4.63
N ALA A 312 -0.70 -29.99 5.73
CA ALA A 312 -0.10 -31.32 5.71
C ALA A 312 -1.06 -32.36 5.10
N GLU A 313 -2.33 -32.37 5.53
CA GLU A 313 -3.37 -33.23 4.96
C GLU A 313 -3.53 -33.01 3.45
N MET A 314 -3.60 -31.74 3.01
CA MET A 314 -3.64 -31.36 1.58
C MET A 314 -2.42 -31.84 0.78
N ALA A 315 -1.27 -32.03 1.44
CA ALA A 315 -0.04 -32.56 0.84
C ALA A 315 0.09 -34.09 0.97
N GLY A 316 -0.87 -34.79 1.60
CA GLY A 316 -0.80 -36.22 1.88
C GLY A 316 0.19 -36.59 3.01
N ILE A 317 0.39 -35.69 3.98
CA ILE A 317 1.35 -35.80 5.08
C ILE A 317 0.60 -35.86 6.42
N THR A 318 1.01 -36.76 7.31
CA THR A 318 0.48 -36.83 8.69
C THR A 318 1.43 -36.12 9.64
N VAL A 319 0.95 -35.09 10.35
CA VAL A 319 1.72 -34.34 11.35
C VAL A 319 1.01 -34.36 12.71
N PRO A 320 1.73 -34.18 13.85
CA PRO A 320 1.09 -34.08 15.17
C PRO A 320 0.03 -32.98 15.23
N ALA A 321 -1.07 -33.20 15.94
CA ALA A 321 -2.17 -32.23 16.04
C ALA A 321 -1.77 -30.86 16.64
N ALA A 322 -0.70 -30.83 17.45
CA ALA A 322 -0.13 -29.61 18.02
C ALA A 322 0.79 -28.82 17.05
N THR A 323 0.94 -29.27 15.79
CA THR A 323 1.82 -28.62 14.80
C THR A 323 1.35 -27.21 14.49
N ARG A 324 2.20 -26.23 14.78
CA ARG A 324 1.93 -24.79 14.58
C ARG A 324 2.36 -24.29 13.20
N VAL A 325 3.47 -24.81 12.68
CA VAL A 325 4.04 -24.42 11.38
C VAL A 325 4.70 -25.63 10.71
N LEU A 326 4.66 -25.68 9.38
CA LEU A 326 5.47 -26.59 8.58
C LEU A 326 6.78 -25.89 8.18
N LEU A 327 7.93 -26.48 8.48
CA LEU A 327 9.25 -25.91 8.21
C LEU A 327 9.99 -26.73 7.16
N ALA A 328 10.37 -26.09 6.06
CA ALA A 328 11.19 -26.68 5.01
C ALA A 328 12.61 -26.11 5.05
N ARG A 329 13.62 -26.98 5.13
CA ARG A 329 15.02 -26.56 4.94
C ARG A 329 15.27 -26.28 3.45
N LEU A 330 15.91 -25.16 3.16
CA LEU A 330 16.39 -24.79 1.83
C LEU A 330 17.84 -24.29 1.94
N GLU A 331 18.63 -24.54 0.91
CA GLU A 331 20.01 -24.08 0.84
C GLU A 331 20.08 -22.61 0.36
N PRO A 332 21.10 -21.81 0.74
CA PRO A 332 21.16 -20.36 0.44
C PRO A 332 20.97 -19.95 -1.02
N HIS A 333 21.27 -20.84 -1.96
CA HIS A 333 21.09 -20.59 -3.39
C HIS A 333 19.64 -20.83 -3.87
N GLN A 334 18.80 -21.50 -3.10
CA GLN A 334 17.43 -21.90 -3.46
C GLN A 334 16.41 -20.78 -3.20
N VAL A 335 16.52 -19.71 -3.99
CA VAL A 335 15.60 -18.57 -4.00
C VAL A 335 15.24 -18.27 -5.45
N GLY A 336 13.98 -18.48 -5.83
CA GLY A 336 13.54 -18.38 -7.22
C GLY A 336 12.21 -19.09 -7.51
N ARG A 337 11.76 -19.05 -8.76
CA ARG A 337 10.50 -19.68 -9.20
C ARG A 337 10.56 -21.21 -9.18
N GLU A 338 11.78 -21.72 -9.27
CA GLU A 338 12.18 -23.13 -9.20
C GLU A 338 12.03 -23.68 -7.78
N PHE A 339 11.93 -22.80 -6.78
CA PHE A 339 11.84 -23.14 -5.36
C PHE A 339 10.58 -22.49 -4.75
N PRO A 340 9.37 -23.07 -4.94
CA PRO A 340 8.11 -22.44 -4.52
C PRO A 340 8.06 -22.04 -3.04
N LEU A 341 8.72 -22.81 -2.17
CA LEU A 341 8.80 -22.53 -0.73
C LEU A 341 9.59 -21.24 -0.39
N SER A 342 10.37 -20.70 -1.33
CA SER A 342 11.06 -19.41 -1.21
C SER A 342 10.17 -18.18 -1.46
N ALA A 343 8.92 -18.38 -1.88
CA ALA A 343 7.96 -17.31 -2.18
C ALA A 343 7.09 -16.89 -0.97
N GLU A 344 6.23 -15.90 -1.17
CA GLU A 344 5.12 -15.57 -0.26
C GLU A 344 4.08 -16.70 -0.25
N LYS A 345 3.72 -17.20 0.94
CA LYS A 345 2.87 -18.40 1.11
C LYS A 345 1.52 -18.13 1.79
N LEU A 346 1.35 -16.97 2.44
CA LEU A 346 0.14 -16.53 3.18
C LEU A 346 -0.54 -17.60 4.06
N SER A 347 0.27 -18.48 4.63
CA SER A 347 -0.11 -19.70 5.35
C SER A 347 1.05 -20.11 6.27
N PRO A 348 0.84 -20.91 7.34
CA PRO A 348 1.85 -21.37 8.30
C PRO A 348 2.83 -22.41 7.71
N ILE A 349 3.55 -21.99 6.67
CA ILE A 349 4.70 -22.67 6.08
C ILE A 349 5.88 -21.68 6.13
N LEU A 350 7.04 -22.12 6.61
CA LEU A 350 8.29 -21.36 6.66
C LEU A 350 9.40 -22.09 5.88
N ALA A 351 10.22 -21.33 5.16
CA ALA A 351 11.53 -21.80 4.72
C ALA A 351 12.58 -21.57 5.81
N PHE A 352 13.64 -22.38 5.85
CA PHE A 352 14.75 -22.28 6.79
C PHE A 352 16.08 -22.35 6.03
N TYR A 353 16.84 -21.26 6.06
CA TYR A 353 18.11 -21.08 5.37
C TYR A 353 19.25 -20.95 6.40
N PRO A 354 20.06 -22.01 6.62
CA PRO A 354 21.32 -21.86 7.34
C PRO A 354 22.33 -21.13 6.45
N VAL A 355 23.04 -20.15 6.99
CA VAL A 355 24.08 -19.37 6.29
C VAL A 355 25.37 -19.35 7.10
N PRO A 356 26.56 -19.29 6.46
CA PRO A 356 27.84 -19.34 7.17
C PRO A 356 28.05 -18.16 8.12
N ASP A 357 27.60 -16.96 7.71
CA ASP A 357 27.83 -15.70 8.43
C ASP A 357 26.76 -14.64 8.13
N PHE A 358 26.84 -13.54 8.88
CA PHE A 358 25.95 -12.39 8.75
C PHE A 358 25.95 -11.70 7.36
N PRO A 359 27.09 -11.50 6.66
CA PRO A 359 27.08 -11.09 5.26
C PRO A 359 26.23 -11.99 4.36
N ALA A 360 26.34 -13.31 4.48
CA ALA A 360 25.51 -14.24 3.74
C ALA A 360 24.02 -14.17 4.16
N ALA A 361 23.73 -13.90 5.43
CA ALA A 361 22.36 -13.64 5.91
C ALA A 361 21.72 -12.43 5.18
N ILE A 362 22.48 -11.35 5.00
CA ILE A 362 22.06 -10.17 4.25
C ILE A 362 21.84 -10.54 2.76
N GLU A 363 22.75 -11.28 2.12
CA GLU A 363 22.60 -11.65 0.71
C GLU A 363 21.31 -12.44 0.46
N VAL A 364 21.06 -13.49 1.27
CA VAL A 364 19.86 -14.34 1.16
C VAL A 364 18.60 -13.50 1.41
N ALA A 365 18.59 -12.65 2.44
CA ALA A 365 17.47 -11.74 2.71
C ALA A 365 17.18 -10.77 1.54
N VAL A 366 18.23 -10.17 0.95
CA VAL A 366 18.10 -9.29 -0.23
C VAL A 366 17.54 -10.05 -1.43
N ARG A 367 17.96 -11.30 -1.65
CA ARG A 367 17.45 -12.15 -2.74
C ARG A 367 15.97 -12.50 -2.55
N LEU A 368 15.56 -12.90 -1.35
CA LEU A 368 14.16 -13.21 -1.01
C LEU A 368 13.24 -12.00 -1.21
N LEU A 369 13.69 -10.83 -0.76
CA LEU A 369 12.96 -9.56 -0.96
C LEU A 369 12.87 -9.21 -2.45
N ARG A 370 13.96 -9.31 -3.22
CA ARG A 370 13.93 -9.07 -4.68
C ARG A 370 13.04 -10.06 -5.44
N PHE A 371 12.86 -11.27 -4.94
CA PHE A 371 12.00 -12.28 -5.55
C PHE A 371 10.50 -11.99 -5.38
N GLY A 372 10.06 -11.43 -4.24
CA GLY A 372 8.63 -11.20 -4.00
C GLY A 372 8.24 -10.34 -2.78
N GLY A 373 9.14 -9.50 -2.25
CA GLY A 373 8.90 -8.70 -1.05
C GLY A 373 9.53 -7.30 -1.05
N ALA A 374 10.02 -6.83 -2.20
CA ALA A 374 10.82 -5.60 -2.30
C ALA A 374 10.03 -4.38 -1.80
N GLY A 375 10.62 -3.65 -0.87
CA GLY A 375 10.04 -2.50 -0.17
C GLY A 375 9.11 -2.87 0.99
N HIS A 376 8.65 -4.11 1.13
CA HIS A 376 7.64 -4.48 2.13
C HIS A 376 8.23 -4.57 3.55
N THR A 377 8.64 -5.76 4.00
CA THR A 377 9.08 -5.97 5.39
C THR A 377 10.27 -6.93 5.43
N ALA A 378 11.20 -6.67 6.34
CA ALA A 378 12.23 -7.60 6.78
C ALA A 378 12.25 -7.64 8.32
N SER A 379 12.91 -8.63 8.91
CA SER A 379 13.09 -8.69 10.36
C SER A 379 14.46 -9.23 10.74
N ILE A 380 14.98 -8.77 11.87
CA ILE A 380 16.25 -9.22 12.46
C ILE A 380 16.12 -9.40 13.97
N HIS A 381 16.63 -10.53 14.46
CA HIS A 381 16.89 -10.79 15.86
C HIS A 381 18.40 -10.72 16.08
N SER A 382 18.84 -9.84 16.98
CA SER A 382 20.24 -9.57 17.30
C SER A 382 20.32 -8.68 18.54
N GLN A 383 21.37 -8.79 19.35
CA GLN A 383 21.69 -7.82 20.42
C GLN A 383 22.81 -6.85 19.99
N ASP A 384 23.39 -7.03 18.80
CA ASP A 384 24.44 -6.18 18.25
C ASP A 384 23.84 -5.00 17.47
N ALA A 385 23.99 -3.79 18.03
CA ALA A 385 23.47 -2.56 17.46
C ALA A 385 24.13 -2.15 16.13
N GLU A 386 25.36 -2.60 15.84
CA GLU A 386 26.01 -2.38 14.54
C GLU A 386 25.43 -3.32 13.49
N LYS A 387 25.20 -4.58 13.84
CA LYS A 387 24.55 -5.58 12.97
C LYS A 387 23.13 -5.15 12.61
N ILE A 388 22.35 -4.69 13.59
CA ILE A 388 21.00 -4.14 13.36
C ILE A 388 21.04 -2.98 12.34
N ARG A 389 21.98 -2.04 12.50
CA ARG A 389 22.16 -0.92 11.55
C ARG A 389 22.58 -1.40 10.16
N GLN A 390 23.54 -2.32 10.08
CA GLN A 390 24.05 -2.88 8.83
C GLN A 390 22.93 -3.61 8.06
N TYR A 391 22.12 -4.44 8.74
CA TYR A 391 20.98 -5.13 8.13
C TYR A 391 19.95 -4.12 7.61
N GLY A 392 19.54 -3.17 8.46
CA GLY A 392 18.53 -2.16 8.11
C GLY A 392 18.94 -1.22 6.96
N GLN A 393 20.23 -1.02 6.74
CA GLN A 393 20.75 -0.26 5.59
C GLN A 393 20.82 -1.10 4.30
N ALA A 394 21.03 -2.42 4.41
CA ALA A 394 21.30 -3.28 3.27
C ALA A 394 20.05 -3.90 2.63
N VAL A 395 19.03 -4.24 3.43
CA VAL A 395 17.82 -4.92 2.93
C VAL A 395 16.85 -3.95 2.23
N PRO A 396 16.34 -4.27 1.03
CA PRO A 396 15.36 -3.43 0.34
C PRO A 396 13.95 -3.63 0.94
N ALA A 397 13.74 -3.15 2.17
CA ALA A 397 12.45 -3.16 2.87
C ALA A 397 12.28 -1.89 3.70
N PHE A 398 11.09 -1.28 3.70
CA PHE A 398 10.85 -0.02 4.42
C PHE A 398 10.41 -0.20 5.87
N ARG A 399 10.17 -1.44 6.31
CA ARG A 399 9.88 -1.80 7.70
C ARG A 399 10.82 -2.93 8.06
N VAL A 400 11.82 -2.62 8.88
CA VAL A 400 12.78 -3.59 9.41
C VAL A 400 12.44 -3.78 10.89
N ALA A 401 11.74 -4.87 11.20
CA ALA A 401 11.37 -5.19 12.57
C ALA A 401 12.60 -5.74 13.32
N VAL A 402 12.88 -5.23 14.51
CA VAL A 402 14.05 -5.61 15.31
C VAL A 402 13.58 -6.23 16.62
N ASN A 403 14.03 -7.45 16.92
CA ASN A 403 13.71 -8.17 18.17
C ASN A 403 12.19 -8.25 18.48
N THR A 404 11.37 -8.36 17.44
CA THR A 404 9.92 -8.57 17.50
C THR A 404 9.47 -9.27 16.22
N SER A 405 8.34 -9.98 16.27
CA SER A 405 7.74 -10.59 15.07
C SER A 405 7.50 -9.55 13.97
N ALA A 406 7.74 -9.92 12.72
CA ALA A 406 7.59 -9.04 11.56
C ALA A 406 6.16 -8.53 11.39
N VAL A 407 5.14 -9.36 11.64
CA VAL A 407 3.72 -8.96 11.59
C VAL A 407 3.46 -7.79 12.54
N HIS A 408 3.53 -8.05 13.86
CA HIS A 408 3.19 -7.07 14.88
C HIS A 408 4.11 -5.84 14.86
N GLY A 409 5.37 -6.04 14.45
CA GLY A 409 6.34 -4.96 14.34
C GLY A 409 6.00 -4.01 13.19
N SER A 410 5.82 -4.53 11.98
CA SER A 410 5.63 -3.71 10.77
C SER A 410 4.27 -3.02 10.67
N VAL A 411 3.22 -3.59 11.26
CA VAL A 411 1.89 -2.93 11.29
C VAL A 411 1.83 -1.78 12.29
N GLY A 412 2.77 -1.69 13.25
CA GLY A 412 2.74 -0.69 14.34
C GLY A 412 1.95 -1.13 15.57
N TYR A 413 1.97 -2.43 15.91
CA TYR A 413 1.40 -2.94 17.17
C TYR A 413 2.46 -3.10 18.27
N SER A 414 3.63 -3.67 17.93
CA SER A 414 4.75 -3.86 18.87
C SER A 414 5.92 -2.90 18.64
N THR A 415 5.75 -1.89 17.77
CA THR A 415 6.72 -0.83 17.52
C THR A 415 6.02 0.53 17.42
N ASN A 416 6.78 1.61 17.47
CA ASN A 416 6.29 2.97 17.27
C ASN A 416 6.11 3.37 15.78
N LEU A 417 6.00 2.39 14.86
CA LEU A 417 5.50 2.67 13.51
C LEU A 417 4.00 3.04 13.59
N PHE A 418 3.54 3.88 12.67
CA PHE A 418 2.13 4.30 12.65
C PHE A 418 1.21 3.07 12.45
N PRO A 419 0.15 2.86 13.25
CA PRO A 419 -0.69 1.67 13.15
C PRO A 419 -1.48 1.64 11.83
N ALA A 420 -1.21 0.65 10.98
CA ALA A 420 -1.83 0.58 9.65
C ALA A 420 -2.09 -0.85 9.15
N MET A 421 -3.20 -1.00 8.40
CA MET A 421 -3.53 -2.19 7.59
C MET A 421 -3.30 -1.95 6.09
N THR A 422 -2.56 -0.90 5.72
CA THR A 422 -2.14 -0.61 4.33
C THR A 422 -0.69 -0.16 4.36
N LEU A 423 0.15 -0.97 3.71
CA LEU A 423 1.60 -0.96 3.87
C LEU A 423 2.25 -0.63 2.52
N GLY A 424 2.55 0.65 2.29
CA GLY A 424 3.21 1.11 1.06
C GLY A 424 4.63 0.54 0.95
N CYS A 425 4.97 -0.01 -0.22
CA CYS A 425 6.26 -0.64 -0.50
C CYS A 425 7.22 0.28 -1.29
N GLY A 426 6.96 1.58 -1.32
CA GLY A 426 7.75 2.59 -2.03
C GLY A 426 7.97 2.32 -3.53
N ALA A 427 8.86 3.09 -4.15
CA ALA A 427 9.14 2.94 -5.59
C ALA A 427 9.61 1.52 -6.00
N PRO A 428 10.43 0.79 -5.21
CA PRO A 428 10.79 -0.60 -5.52
C PRO A 428 9.60 -1.56 -5.62
N GLY A 429 8.56 -1.35 -4.80
CA GLY A 429 7.29 -2.09 -4.87
C GLY A 429 6.27 -1.50 -5.86
N GLY A 430 6.66 -0.52 -6.68
CA GLY A 430 5.75 0.19 -7.58
C GLY A 430 4.70 1.00 -6.84
N ASN A 431 5.06 1.62 -5.71
CA ASN A 431 4.15 2.43 -4.90
C ASN A 431 4.65 3.87 -4.67
N ILE A 432 3.72 4.81 -4.47
CA ILE A 432 4.04 6.24 -4.28
C ILE A 432 4.69 6.57 -2.94
N THR A 433 4.52 5.72 -1.92
CA THR A 433 5.15 5.88 -0.59
C THR A 433 5.56 4.54 0.02
N SER A 434 6.55 4.59 0.89
CA SER A 434 7.02 3.56 1.82
C SER A 434 6.20 3.45 3.11
N ASP A 435 5.28 4.37 3.37
CA ASP A 435 4.75 4.62 4.71
C ASP A 435 3.64 3.64 5.15
N ASN A 436 3.51 3.47 6.46
CA ASN A 436 2.26 2.99 7.07
C ASN A 436 1.20 4.06 6.83
N ILE A 437 0.21 3.76 5.98
CA ILE A 437 -0.76 4.76 5.53
C ILE A 437 -1.63 5.21 6.72
N GLY A 438 -2.01 6.49 6.70
CA GLY A 438 -2.71 7.18 7.79
C GLY A 438 -3.36 8.49 7.30
N PRO A 439 -4.07 9.25 8.16
CA PRO A 439 -4.85 10.42 7.75
C PRO A 439 -4.07 11.48 6.97
N GLN A 440 -2.78 11.64 7.24
CA GLN A 440 -1.88 12.57 6.55
C GLN A 440 -1.70 12.30 5.04
N HIS A 441 -2.08 11.11 4.58
CA HIS A 441 -2.09 10.74 3.15
C HIS A 441 -3.44 11.04 2.47
N LEU A 442 -4.45 11.45 3.24
CA LEU A 442 -5.84 11.58 2.81
C LEU A 442 -6.35 13.03 2.88
N PHE A 443 -5.45 14.00 3.06
CA PHE A 443 -5.71 15.41 2.81
C PHE A 443 -4.52 16.07 2.12
N ASN A 444 -4.81 17.04 1.26
CA ASN A 444 -3.82 17.93 0.67
C ASN A 444 -3.49 19.07 1.64
N ILE A 445 -2.26 19.60 1.56
CA ILE A 445 -1.87 20.82 2.29
C ILE A 445 -2.03 22.03 1.36
N LYS A 446 -3.06 22.84 1.58
CA LYS A 446 -3.23 24.14 0.92
C LYS A 446 -2.33 25.17 1.62
N ARG A 447 -1.42 25.79 0.87
CA ARG A 447 -0.52 26.84 1.36
C ARG A 447 -1.03 28.22 0.96
N VAL A 448 -1.16 29.12 1.94
CA VAL A 448 -1.43 30.54 1.72
C VAL A 448 -0.17 31.30 2.12
N ALA A 449 0.62 31.70 1.12
CA ALA A 449 1.86 32.44 1.31
C ALA A 449 1.64 33.95 1.05
N ARG A 450 2.28 34.80 1.85
CA ARG A 450 2.36 36.25 1.59
C ARG A 450 3.60 36.57 0.74
N GLU A 451 3.62 37.76 0.15
CA GLU A 451 4.80 38.27 -0.54
C GLU A 451 5.94 38.50 0.47
N THR A 452 7.11 37.93 0.18
CA THR A 452 8.34 38.09 0.97
C THR A 452 9.44 38.82 0.18
N ARG A 453 9.24 39.03 -1.12
CA ARG A 453 10.14 39.75 -2.01
C ARG A 453 9.34 40.41 -3.13
N ALA A 454 9.48 41.73 -3.28
CA ALA A 454 8.82 42.51 -4.31
C ALA A 454 9.15 42.01 -5.73
N VAL A 455 8.13 41.90 -6.58
CA VAL A 455 8.28 41.58 -8.01
C VAL A 455 8.54 42.85 -8.82
N GLU A 456 9.59 42.86 -9.65
CA GLU A 456 9.89 43.98 -10.54
C GLU A 456 8.88 44.07 -11.71
N HIS A 457 7.86 44.91 -11.55
CA HIS A 457 6.92 45.22 -12.62
C HIS A 457 7.54 46.14 -13.69
N ARG A 458 8.29 45.55 -14.64
CA ARG A 458 8.96 46.27 -15.76
C ARG A 458 8.03 47.13 -16.62
N SER A 459 6.72 46.87 -16.61
CA SER A 459 5.67 47.66 -17.29
C SER A 459 5.17 48.88 -16.50
N ILE A 460 5.51 49.00 -15.21
CA ILE A 460 5.20 50.17 -14.38
C ILE A 460 6.45 51.05 -14.33
N PRO A 461 6.41 52.32 -14.80
CA PRO A 461 7.54 53.25 -14.70
C PRO A 461 8.06 53.38 -13.27
N ALA A 462 9.38 53.45 -13.09
CA ALA A 462 10.01 53.47 -11.77
C ALA A 462 9.46 54.58 -10.86
N GLU A 463 9.16 55.74 -11.43
CA GLU A 463 8.52 56.90 -10.78
C GLU A 463 7.21 56.55 -10.06
N ARG A 464 6.37 55.69 -10.66
CA ARG A 464 5.11 55.24 -10.04
C ARG A 464 5.29 54.15 -8.98
N ARG A 465 6.47 53.51 -8.91
CA ARG A 465 6.76 52.50 -7.88
C ARG A 465 7.09 53.14 -6.53
N MET A 466 7.70 54.33 -6.52
CA MET A 466 8.13 55.02 -5.30
C MET A 466 7.03 55.83 -4.59
N MET A 467 5.84 55.97 -5.17
CA MET A 467 4.73 56.71 -4.56
C MET A 467 3.76 55.85 -3.73
N ALA A 468 3.90 54.52 -3.74
CA ALA A 468 3.05 53.62 -2.97
C ALA A 468 3.44 53.52 -1.47
N ASP A 469 4.64 53.97 -1.09
CA ASP A 469 5.14 53.98 0.30
C ASP A 469 4.75 55.24 1.09
N VAL A 470 3.93 56.13 0.52
CA VAL A 470 3.26 57.18 1.30
C VAL A 470 2.16 56.52 2.14
N ARG A 471 2.55 56.05 3.34
CA ARG A 471 1.58 55.80 4.41
C ARG A 471 0.84 57.11 4.66
N VAL A 472 -0.44 57.15 4.30
CA VAL A 472 -1.36 58.15 4.84
C VAL A 472 -1.48 57.84 6.33
N GLU A 473 -0.88 58.68 7.17
CA GLU A 473 -1.30 58.76 8.56
C GLU A 473 -2.72 59.31 8.56
N GLU A 474 -3.71 58.43 8.79
CA GLU A 474 -5.10 58.82 9.01
C GLU A 474 -5.15 59.90 10.08
N SER A 475 -5.80 61.02 9.76
CA SER A 475 -5.88 62.11 10.73
C SER A 475 -6.77 61.69 11.91
N PRO A 476 -6.53 62.22 13.14
CA PRO A 476 -7.37 61.91 14.29
C PRO A 476 -8.87 62.21 14.09
N ALA A 477 -9.23 63.03 13.10
CA ALA A 477 -10.60 63.37 12.77
C ALA A 477 -11.36 62.23 12.08
N GLU A 478 -10.69 61.39 11.27
CA GLU A 478 -11.35 60.30 10.53
C GLU A 478 -11.72 59.13 11.45
N ARG A 479 -10.87 58.83 12.45
CA ARG A 479 -11.17 57.83 13.50
C ARG A 479 -12.36 58.19 14.40
N ALA A 480 -12.76 59.45 14.44
CA ALA A 480 -13.94 59.89 15.19
C ALA A 480 -15.26 59.68 14.41
N ALA A 481 -15.20 59.53 13.09
CA ALA A 481 -16.39 59.44 12.23
C ALA A 481 -17.00 58.03 12.16
N GLU A 482 -16.19 56.97 12.27
CA GLU A 482 -16.69 55.57 12.27
C GLU A 482 -17.30 55.13 13.60
N ALA A 483 -17.23 55.96 14.66
CA ALA A 483 -17.67 55.61 16.01
C ALA A 483 -19.17 55.86 16.29
N GLN A 484 -20.03 56.01 15.27
CA GLN A 484 -21.47 56.18 15.44
C GLN A 484 -22.25 54.87 15.17
N PRO A 485 -23.10 54.40 16.10
CA PRO A 485 -23.89 53.19 15.90
C PRO A 485 -25.08 53.44 14.98
N ASN A 486 -25.20 52.63 13.93
CA ASN A 486 -26.37 52.62 13.04
C ASN A 486 -27.66 52.19 13.79
N PRO A 487 -28.83 52.73 13.41
CA PRO A 487 -30.10 52.46 14.10
C PRO A 487 -30.58 51.01 13.93
N PRO A 488 -31.38 50.48 14.88
CA PRO A 488 -31.79 49.07 14.87
C PRO A 488 -32.77 48.76 13.75
N ARG A 489 -32.46 47.72 12.95
CA ARG A 489 -33.47 47.09 12.08
C ARG A 489 -34.43 46.24 12.91
N ALA A 490 -35.71 46.33 12.58
CA ALA A 490 -36.80 45.79 13.38
C ALA A 490 -36.70 44.26 13.64
N SER A 491 -36.82 43.88 14.90
CA SER A 491 -36.96 42.50 15.34
C SER A 491 -38.39 42.00 15.12
N VAL A 492 -38.55 40.88 14.39
CA VAL A 492 -39.79 40.10 14.43
C VAL A 492 -39.79 39.20 15.67
N SER A 493 -40.95 39.11 16.33
CA SER A 493 -41.18 38.45 17.62
C SER A 493 -42.61 37.86 17.59
N VAL A 494 -43.03 36.76 18.22
CA VAL A 494 -42.44 35.77 19.15
C VAL A 494 -43.18 34.42 18.93
N SER A 495 -42.59 33.29 19.34
CA SER A 495 -43.35 32.23 20.04
C SER A 495 -42.40 31.46 20.98
N ALA A 496 -42.26 31.81 22.26
CA ALA A 496 -43.19 31.59 23.38
C ALA A 496 -43.35 30.12 23.83
N ALA A 497 -43.03 29.13 22.99
CA ALA A 497 -43.15 27.70 23.34
C ALA A 497 -41.82 26.98 23.62
N ALA A 498 -40.67 27.52 23.18
CA ALA A 498 -39.40 26.77 23.14
C ALA A 498 -38.47 26.95 24.38
N LYS A 499 -38.87 27.68 25.43
CA LYS A 499 -37.98 28.03 26.57
C LYS A 499 -38.17 27.21 27.86
N ALA A 500 -39.05 26.21 27.88
CA ALA A 500 -39.43 25.49 29.11
C ALA A 500 -38.73 24.13 29.36
N VAL A 501 -37.92 23.61 28.42
CA VAL A 501 -37.41 22.21 28.49
C VAL A 501 -35.92 22.10 28.86
N VAL A 502 -35.14 23.16 28.72
CA VAL A 502 -33.66 23.11 28.89
C VAL A 502 -33.21 23.29 30.36
N ALA A 503 -34.09 23.71 31.26
CA ALA A 503 -33.73 24.14 32.62
C ALA A 503 -33.71 23.02 33.70
N LYS A 504 -33.58 21.73 33.34
CA LYS A 504 -33.78 20.63 34.31
C LYS A 504 -32.82 19.42 34.26
N VAL A 505 -31.65 19.52 33.62
CA VAL A 505 -30.70 18.39 33.46
C VAL A 505 -29.26 18.71 33.93
N LEU A 506 -29.00 19.82 34.62
CA LEU A 506 -27.67 20.13 35.18
C LEU A 506 -27.76 20.64 36.63
N ALA A 507 -27.66 19.70 37.59
CA ALA A 507 -27.53 19.99 39.02
C ALA A 507 -26.77 18.87 39.76
N ILE A 508 -25.44 18.85 39.63
CA ILE A 508 -24.50 18.13 40.51
C ILE A 508 -23.32 19.10 40.76
N PRO A 509 -22.86 19.30 42.01
CA PRO A 509 -21.96 20.41 42.35
C PRO A 509 -20.54 20.25 41.82
N MET A 510 -19.92 21.38 41.45
CA MET A 510 -18.51 21.45 41.03
C MET A 510 -17.57 21.38 42.24
N VAL A 511 -16.53 20.56 42.13
CA VAL A 511 -15.31 20.69 42.95
C VAL A 511 -14.37 21.67 42.25
N THR A 512 -13.87 22.66 42.99
CA THR A 512 -12.94 23.69 42.48
C THR A 512 -11.52 23.13 42.28
N PRO A 513 -10.92 23.21 41.09
CA PRO A 513 -9.47 23.03 40.91
C PRO A 513 -8.72 24.28 41.35
N ALA A 514 -7.61 24.11 42.05
CA ALA A 514 -6.72 25.21 42.41
C ALA A 514 -6.01 25.79 41.17
N THR A 515 -5.57 27.05 41.29
CA THR A 515 -4.86 27.81 40.25
C THR A 515 -3.52 27.18 39.83
N SER A 516 -3.36 26.89 38.54
CA SER A 516 -2.07 26.53 37.94
C SER A 516 -1.25 27.78 37.61
N PRO A 517 0.02 27.89 38.06
CA PRO A 517 0.91 28.98 37.65
C PRO A 517 1.44 28.78 36.23
N THR A 518 1.61 29.87 35.49
CA THR A 518 2.15 29.91 34.13
C THR A 518 3.69 29.90 34.10
N GLY A 519 4.25 29.17 33.14
CA GLY A 519 5.61 29.42 32.61
C GLY A 519 6.78 28.83 33.41
N ILE A 520 7.27 27.68 32.97
CA ILE A 520 8.61 27.19 33.33
C ILE A 520 9.53 27.35 32.12
N SER A 521 10.46 28.30 32.21
CA SER A 521 11.63 28.36 31.32
C SER A 521 12.68 27.36 31.81
N LEU A 522 13.07 26.41 30.96
CA LEU A 522 14.04 25.38 31.32
C LEU A 522 15.48 25.85 31.06
N ASP A 523 16.21 26.14 32.14
CA ASP A 523 17.63 26.48 32.10
C ASP A 523 18.47 25.30 31.60
N ARG A 524 19.10 25.48 30.43
CA ARG A 524 20.03 24.50 29.84
C ARG A 524 21.25 24.21 30.74
N ALA A 525 21.69 25.17 31.56
CA ALA A 525 22.81 24.97 32.49
C ALA A 525 22.40 24.14 33.72
N ALA A 526 21.14 24.18 34.14
CA ALA A 526 20.60 23.24 35.13
C ALA A 526 20.50 21.82 34.56
N ILE A 527 20.00 21.66 33.33
CA ILE A 527 19.93 20.35 32.65
C ILE A 527 21.33 19.75 32.48
N ALA A 528 22.31 20.53 32.01
CA ALA A 528 23.69 20.07 31.85
C ALA A 528 24.28 19.53 33.15
N ARG A 529 24.07 20.21 34.29
CA ARG A 529 24.53 19.77 35.61
C ARG A 529 23.84 18.49 36.10
N VAL A 530 22.56 18.30 35.79
CA VAL A 530 21.84 17.04 36.10
C VAL A 530 22.39 15.89 35.26
N VAL A 531 22.59 16.09 33.96
CA VAL A 531 23.17 15.08 33.05
C VAL A 531 24.59 14.71 33.48
N GLU A 532 25.42 15.69 33.82
CA GLU A 532 26.80 15.47 34.29
C GLU A 532 26.85 14.69 35.61
N ARG A 533 25.92 14.98 36.54
CA ARG A 533 25.77 14.22 37.80
C ARG A 533 25.35 12.76 37.55
N VAL A 534 24.47 12.51 36.57
CA VAL A 534 24.02 11.15 36.21
C VAL A 534 25.13 10.37 35.50
N LEU A 535 25.84 10.97 34.54
CA LEU A 535 26.94 10.32 33.83
C LEU A 535 28.13 10.02 34.74
N SER A 536 28.46 10.94 35.66
CA SER A 536 29.48 10.71 36.69
C SER A 536 29.09 9.59 37.66
N ALA A 537 27.82 9.50 38.07
CA ALA A 537 27.31 8.40 38.89
C ALA A 537 27.32 7.03 38.17
N GLN A 538 27.41 7.01 36.84
CA GLN A 538 27.58 5.80 36.03
C GLN A 538 29.03 5.54 35.59
N GLY A 539 30.01 6.32 36.10
CA GLY A 539 31.44 6.12 35.83
C GLY A 539 31.89 6.53 34.43
N ILE A 540 31.06 7.26 33.66
CA ILE A 540 31.36 7.62 32.27
C ILE A 540 32.12 8.95 32.23
N GLY A 541 33.45 8.88 32.10
CA GLY A 541 34.33 10.04 31.91
C GLY A 541 34.25 10.62 30.49
N ARG A 542 34.47 11.94 30.35
CA ARG A 542 34.52 12.60 29.03
C ARG A 542 35.77 12.20 28.24
N GLY A 543 35.58 11.56 27.09
CA GLY A 543 36.61 11.46 26.05
C GLY A 543 36.80 12.80 25.34
N SER A 544 38.06 13.21 25.17
CA SER A 544 38.47 14.46 24.53
C SER A 544 38.79 14.32 23.04
N ASP A 545 38.78 15.46 22.34
CA ASP A 545 39.31 15.73 21.01
C ASP A 545 38.69 15.02 19.78
N ALA A 546 37.89 15.81 19.06
CA ALA A 546 37.74 15.70 17.62
C ALA A 546 38.64 16.73 16.92
N SER A 547 39.80 16.31 16.39
CA SER A 547 40.51 17.08 15.37
C SER A 547 41.27 16.19 14.39
N LYS A 548 41.45 16.70 13.16
CA LYS A 548 42.18 16.12 12.00
C LYS A 548 41.42 15.12 11.11
N ARG A 549 40.79 15.67 10.06
CA ARG A 549 40.79 15.07 8.70
C ARG A 549 42.22 15.10 8.12
N PRO A 550 42.51 14.27 7.11
CA PRO A 550 42.59 14.87 5.75
C PRO A 550 41.98 14.01 4.62
N SER A 551 41.79 14.66 3.47
CA SER A 551 41.62 14.08 2.12
C SER A 551 42.71 14.72 1.24
N PRO A 552 43.31 14.02 0.25
CA PRO A 552 42.83 13.98 -1.14
C PRO A 552 42.81 12.51 -1.67
N ALA A 553 42.81 12.13 -2.96
CA ALA A 553 42.90 12.82 -4.26
C ALA A 553 42.07 12.10 -5.35
N ALA A 554 42.43 12.23 -6.64
CA ALA A 554 41.75 11.62 -7.80
C ALA A 554 42.75 11.14 -8.88
N ALA A 555 42.30 10.29 -9.83
CA ALA A 555 42.98 10.06 -11.12
C ALA A 555 42.04 9.51 -12.24
N SER A 556 42.13 10.15 -13.42
CA SER A 556 41.82 9.76 -14.84
C SER A 556 41.29 8.35 -15.18
N ALA A 557 40.33 8.11 -16.10
CA ALA A 557 40.23 8.47 -17.54
C ALA A 557 41.31 7.79 -18.45
N ALA A 558 41.08 7.25 -19.66
CA ALA A 558 39.85 6.87 -20.41
C ALA A 558 40.18 5.76 -21.50
N PRO A 559 39.69 5.72 -22.77
CA PRO A 559 38.89 4.58 -23.28
C PRO A 559 39.41 3.86 -24.58
N VAL A 560 38.83 2.71 -24.97
CA VAL A 560 38.99 2.09 -26.32
C VAL A 560 37.73 1.33 -26.80
N ALA A 561 37.38 1.50 -28.09
CA ALA A 561 36.49 0.68 -28.94
C ALA A 561 36.74 1.07 -30.43
N PRO A 562 36.06 0.51 -31.46
CA PRO A 562 35.85 -0.90 -31.85
C PRO A 562 36.18 -1.17 -33.36
N GLN A 563 36.20 -2.43 -33.84
CA GLN A 563 36.07 -2.77 -35.29
C GLN A 563 35.42 -4.15 -35.57
N GLN A 564 35.01 -4.38 -36.83
CA GLN A 564 34.31 -5.56 -37.39
C GLN A 564 35.23 -6.31 -38.42
N SER A 565 34.86 -7.25 -39.32
CA SER A 565 33.58 -7.74 -39.89
C SER A 565 33.77 -9.10 -40.64
N ALA A 566 32.76 -9.52 -41.45
CA ALA A 566 32.83 -10.41 -42.62
C ALA A 566 32.69 -11.95 -42.45
N SER A 567 32.40 -12.65 -43.58
CA SER A 567 31.35 -13.70 -43.63
C SER A 567 31.40 -14.71 -44.82
N SER A 568 30.90 -15.95 -44.59
CA SER A 568 30.16 -16.88 -45.52
C SER A 568 30.85 -17.40 -46.82
N PRO A 569 30.51 -18.58 -47.43
CA PRO A 569 29.19 -19.07 -47.97
C PRO A 569 28.81 -20.53 -47.54
N ARG A 570 27.57 -21.07 -47.58
CA ARG A 570 26.43 -21.20 -48.54
C ARG A 570 26.56 -22.27 -49.65
N THR A 571 25.56 -23.17 -49.73
CA THR A 571 25.19 -24.03 -50.90
C THR A 571 23.68 -24.33 -50.89
N GLU A 572 23.08 -24.54 -52.07
CA GLU A 572 21.63 -24.59 -52.32
C GLU A 572 21.12 -25.93 -52.90
N THR A 573 19.79 -26.10 -52.89
CA THR A 573 19.01 -27.26 -53.38
C THR A 573 18.59 -27.17 -54.86
N PRO A 574 18.19 -28.29 -55.50
CA PRO A 574 17.30 -28.27 -56.67
C PRO A 574 15.94 -28.99 -56.47
N LYS A 575 14.95 -28.66 -57.31
CA LYS A 575 13.57 -29.19 -57.35
C LYS A 575 13.07 -29.24 -58.84
N PRO A 576 11.80 -29.61 -59.15
CA PRO A 576 11.32 -30.90 -59.68
C PRO A 576 10.88 -30.84 -61.18
N PRO A 577 10.13 -31.84 -61.68
CA PRO A 577 9.16 -31.65 -62.78
C PRO A 577 7.69 -31.96 -62.38
N ALA A 578 6.73 -31.50 -63.20
CA ALA A 578 5.26 -31.60 -63.06
C ALA A 578 4.67 -32.63 -64.06
N ALA A 579 3.67 -33.48 -63.74
CA ALA A 579 2.21 -33.30 -63.53
C ALA A 579 1.34 -33.20 -64.80
N LEU A 580 0.22 -33.97 -64.87
CA LEU A 580 -0.94 -33.88 -65.79
C LEU A 580 -2.16 -34.68 -65.18
N PRO A 581 -3.43 -34.58 -65.66
CA PRO A 581 -4.53 -34.18 -64.75
C PRO A 581 -5.83 -35.03 -64.81
N THR A 582 -6.78 -34.79 -63.88
CA THR A 582 -8.21 -35.16 -64.01
C THR A 582 -9.18 -34.13 -63.37
N LYS A 583 -10.49 -34.27 -63.65
CA LYS A 583 -11.58 -33.25 -63.60
C LYS A 583 -12.02 -32.73 -62.20
N PRO A 584 -12.73 -31.58 -62.12
CA PRO A 584 -13.06 -30.88 -60.88
C PRO A 584 -14.46 -31.19 -60.30
N PRO A 585 -14.65 -30.92 -59.00
CA PRO A 585 -15.96 -30.55 -58.46
C PRO A 585 -15.96 -29.33 -57.50
N ALA A 586 -17.09 -28.62 -57.49
CA ALA A 586 -17.57 -27.63 -56.51
C ALA A 586 -16.76 -26.33 -56.28
N GLU A 587 -17.43 -25.18 -56.42
CA GLU A 587 -16.91 -23.88 -55.97
C GLU A 587 -16.78 -23.86 -54.43
N PRO A 588 -15.63 -23.44 -53.88
CA PRO A 588 -15.48 -23.26 -52.44
C PRO A 588 -16.16 -21.97 -51.97
N PRO A 589 -16.68 -21.92 -50.73
CA PRO A 589 -17.26 -20.69 -50.17
C PRO A 589 -16.21 -19.58 -50.10
N ALA A 590 -16.67 -18.33 -50.31
CA ALA A 590 -15.80 -17.15 -50.32
C ALA A 590 -14.96 -17.06 -49.03
N LYS A 591 -13.63 -16.95 -49.19
CA LYS A 591 -12.70 -16.80 -48.06
C LYS A 591 -13.03 -15.53 -47.28
N PRO A 592 -13.00 -15.55 -45.93
CA PRO A 592 -13.20 -14.36 -45.13
C PRO A 592 -12.13 -13.32 -45.49
N ILE A 593 -12.58 -12.09 -45.79
CA ILE A 593 -11.69 -10.97 -46.08
C ILE A 593 -11.04 -10.54 -44.77
N VAL A 594 -9.82 -11.02 -44.52
CA VAL A 594 -8.98 -10.52 -43.43
C VAL A 594 -8.49 -9.12 -43.81
N LYS A 595 -9.08 -8.10 -43.16
CA LYS A 595 -8.66 -6.71 -43.30
C LYS A 595 -7.32 -6.55 -42.57
N ILE A 596 -6.23 -6.39 -43.32
CA ILE A 596 -4.90 -6.17 -42.75
C ILE A 596 -4.80 -4.71 -42.33
N GLU A 597 -4.68 -4.47 -41.03
CA GLU A 597 -4.53 -3.13 -40.46
C GLU A 597 -3.07 -2.90 -40.06
N ILE A 598 -2.45 -1.87 -40.65
CA ILE A 598 -1.04 -1.53 -40.45
C ILE A 598 -0.96 -0.57 -39.26
N ALA A 599 -0.27 -0.98 -38.20
CA ALA A 599 -0.13 -0.16 -37.01
C ALA A 599 0.66 1.12 -37.32
N PRO A 600 0.17 2.34 -37.01
CA PRO A 600 0.93 3.58 -37.21
C PRO A 600 2.05 3.74 -36.17
N PHE A 601 1.86 3.16 -34.97
CA PHE A 601 2.80 3.18 -33.86
C PHE A 601 2.78 1.83 -33.15
N VAL A 602 3.93 1.38 -32.62
CA VAL A 602 4.05 0.14 -31.84
C VAL A 602 4.94 0.33 -30.61
N SER A 603 4.35 0.11 -29.43
CA SER A 603 5.03 0.07 -28.13
C SER A 603 5.41 -1.36 -27.74
N GLU A 604 6.28 -1.49 -26.73
CA GLU A 604 6.66 -2.78 -26.16
C GLU A 604 5.44 -3.51 -25.56
N SER A 605 4.45 -2.76 -25.06
CA SER A 605 3.22 -3.33 -24.52
C SER A 605 2.37 -3.98 -25.62
N ASP A 606 2.36 -3.40 -26.83
CA ASP A 606 1.62 -3.95 -27.97
C ASP A 606 2.25 -5.27 -28.45
N VAL A 607 3.59 -5.35 -28.47
CA VAL A 607 4.33 -6.58 -28.77
C VAL A 607 4.02 -7.66 -27.74
N ARG A 608 4.13 -7.35 -26.44
CA ARG A 608 3.78 -8.30 -25.35
C ARG A 608 2.32 -8.77 -25.43
N LEU A 609 1.39 -7.87 -25.79
CA LEU A 609 -0.03 -8.21 -25.96
C LEU A 609 -0.26 -9.11 -27.18
N ALA A 610 0.41 -8.83 -28.29
CA ALA A 610 0.36 -9.65 -29.50
C ALA A 610 0.94 -11.06 -29.26
N MET A 611 2.07 -11.18 -28.55
CA MET A 611 2.62 -12.46 -28.10
C MET A 611 1.61 -13.24 -27.24
N THR A 612 0.99 -12.58 -26.26
CA THR A 612 -0.02 -13.18 -25.36
C THR A 612 -1.26 -13.68 -26.13
N ARG A 613 -1.57 -13.06 -27.28
CA ARG A 613 -2.72 -13.41 -28.14
C ARG A 613 -2.33 -14.29 -29.34
N SER A 614 -1.05 -14.67 -29.46
CA SER A 614 -0.49 -15.34 -30.66
C SER A 614 -0.80 -14.61 -31.98
N GLN A 615 -0.85 -13.29 -31.94
CA GLN A 615 -1.13 -12.41 -33.09
C GLN A 615 0.17 -11.84 -33.66
N LYS A 616 0.21 -11.60 -34.97
CA LYS A 616 1.28 -10.86 -35.64
C LYS A 616 0.91 -9.39 -35.78
N ILE A 617 1.90 -8.50 -35.70
CA ILE A 617 1.73 -7.05 -35.91
C ILE A 617 2.25 -6.70 -37.31
N PHE A 618 1.38 -6.17 -38.16
CA PHE A 618 1.76 -5.68 -39.49
C PHE A 618 2.34 -4.27 -39.38
N ILE A 619 3.60 -4.12 -39.81
CA ILE A 619 4.32 -2.85 -39.81
C ILE A 619 4.65 -2.44 -41.25
N GLY A 620 4.51 -1.15 -41.53
CA GLY A 620 4.83 -0.54 -42.83
C GLY A 620 6.05 0.39 -42.72
N PRO A 621 6.57 0.92 -43.84
CA PRO A 621 7.74 1.81 -43.86
C PRO A 621 7.55 3.13 -43.10
N LYS A 622 6.32 3.47 -42.68
CA LYS A 622 5.99 4.65 -41.86
C LYS A 622 5.62 4.31 -40.41
N THR A 623 5.64 3.04 -40.01
CA THR A 623 5.28 2.62 -38.64
C THR A 623 6.38 3.01 -37.65
N ILE A 624 6.01 3.79 -36.64
CA ILE A 624 6.93 4.18 -35.56
C ILE A 624 6.99 3.06 -34.52
N VAL A 625 8.09 2.28 -34.53
CA VAL A 625 8.34 1.20 -33.54
C VAL A 625 9.36 1.69 -32.51
N THR A 626 8.96 1.70 -31.23
CA THR A 626 9.86 2.04 -30.10
C THR A 626 11.05 1.07 -30.01
N PRO A 627 12.22 1.47 -29.46
CA PRO A 627 13.40 0.60 -29.41
C PRO A 627 13.11 -0.76 -28.75
N SER A 628 12.55 -0.76 -27.54
CA SER A 628 12.20 -1.97 -26.79
C SER A 628 11.18 -2.86 -27.51
N ALA A 629 10.25 -2.27 -28.28
CA ALA A 629 9.33 -3.04 -29.13
C ALA A 629 10.05 -3.68 -30.32
N ARG A 630 11.01 -2.98 -30.92
CA ARG A 630 11.78 -3.45 -32.08
C ARG A 630 12.61 -4.68 -31.71
N ASP A 631 13.26 -4.63 -30.54
CA ASP A 631 14.11 -5.72 -30.06
C ASP A 631 13.26 -6.94 -29.71
N LEU A 632 12.28 -6.78 -28.80
CA LEU A 632 11.39 -7.85 -28.34
C LEU A 632 10.56 -8.48 -29.48
N GLY A 633 10.06 -7.64 -30.41
CA GLY A 633 9.23 -8.10 -31.51
C GLY A 633 10.02 -8.77 -32.65
N ARG A 634 11.34 -8.55 -32.72
CA ARG A 634 12.24 -9.32 -33.59
C ARG A 634 12.64 -10.64 -32.95
N GLU A 635 12.99 -10.63 -31.66
CA GLU A 635 13.34 -11.83 -30.88
C GLU A 635 12.24 -12.90 -30.93
N HIS A 636 10.97 -12.49 -30.89
CA HIS A 636 9.81 -13.39 -30.92
C HIS A 636 9.06 -13.40 -32.27
N GLU A 637 9.68 -12.93 -33.35
CA GLU A 637 9.13 -12.90 -34.72
C GLU A 637 7.71 -12.28 -34.84
N VAL A 638 7.35 -11.34 -33.97
CA VAL A 638 5.98 -10.81 -33.85
C VAL A 638 5.61 -9.93 -35.05
N PHE A 639 6.61 -9.33 -35.70
CA PHE A 639 6.40 -8.42 -36.83
C PHE A 639 6.22 -9.12 -38.16
N VAL A 640 5.35 -8.55 -39.00
CA VAL A 640 5.28 -8.80 -40.44
C VAL A 640 5.54 -7.46 -41.14
N GLU A 641 6.71 -7.34 -41.75
CA GLU A 641 7.08 -6.17 -42.54
C GLU A 641 6.30 -6.18 -43.88
N THR A 642 5.70 -5.04 -44.24
CA THR A 642 4.91 -4.87 -45.46
C THR A 642 5.36 -3.63 -46.21
N GLY A 643 5.36 -3.66 -47.55
CA GLY A 643 5.66 -2.49 -48.38
C GLY A 643 4.53 -1.44 -48.42
N LEU A 644 3.49 -1.60 -47.62
CA LEU A 644 2.25 -0.83 -47.70
C LEU A 644 2.25 0.34 -46.71
N ALA A 645 1.74 1.50 -47.14
CA ALA A 645 1.62 2.68 -46.29
C ALA A 645 0.43 2.56 -45.31
N SER A 646 0.59 3.12 -44.11
CA SER A 646 -0.47 3.20 -43.10
C SER A 646 -1.69 3.96 -43.61
N GLY A 647 -2.87 3.30 -43.60
CA GLY A 647 -4.16 3.91 -43.95
C GLY A 647 -4.87 3.32 -45.20
N SER A 648 -4.23 2.41 -45.94
CA SER A 648 -4.81 1.79 -47.14
C SER A 648 -5.65 0.53 -46.82
N PRO A 649 -6.96 0.47 -47.14
CA PRO A 649 -7.75 -0.74 -46.98
C PRO A 649 -7.82 -1.53 -48.30
N THR A 650 -7.14 -2.67 -48.41
CA THR A 650 -7.25 -3.56 -49.58
C THR A 650 -7.30 -5.04 -49.23
N THR A 651 -7.93 -5.81 -50.15
CA THR A 651 -8.13 -7.26 -50.09
C THR A 651 -6.89 -8.03 -50.57
N ARG A 652 -6.71 -9.27 -50.10
CA ARG A 652 -5.64 -10.18 -50.59
C ARG A 652 -5.76 -10.44 -52.10
N GLY A 653 -4.95 -9.75 -52.88
CA GLY A 653 -4.88 -9.93 -54.33
C GLY A 653 -4.03 -8.85 -54.99
N ASP A 654 -2.77 -8.71 -54.56
CA ASP A 654 -1.66 -8.11 -55.33
C ASP A 654 -0.36 -8.20 -54.51
N ALA A 655 0.43 -9.24 -54.77
CA ALA A 655 1.82 -9.41 -54.30
C ALA A 655 2.48 -10.57 -55.06
N SER A 656 2.87 -10.31 -56.31
CA SER A 656 3.68 -11.23 -57.13
C SER A 656 4.85 -10.49 -57.78
N ALA A 657 5.94 -10.33 -57.03
CA ALA A 657 7.31 -10.07 -57.45
C ALA A 657 8.23 -10.24 -56.24
#